data_AF-A0A7Y3KZQ9-F1
#
_entry.id   AF-A0A7Y3KZQ9-F1
#
_cell.length_a   1.000
_cell.length_b   1.000
_cell.length_c   1.000
_cell.angle_alpha   90.00
_cell.angle_beta   90.00
_cell.angle_gamma   90.00
#
_symmetry.space_group_name_H-M   'P 1'
#
loop_
_entity.id
_entity.type
_entity.pdbx_description
1 polymer ?
#
loop_
_entity_poly.entity_id
_entity_poly.type
_entity_poly.pdbx_seq_one_letter_code
_entity_poly.pdbx_strand_id
1 'polypeptide(L)'
;MRSPPRLVLALVLALPGPSWAALLAAPDAVPAAALGVSGAPVSALPTVAAALSAPALAPSAAGLSAAAPPALASPAAAVLAAPAVESAPAAAPALVGAASAAPAADTGGRGKRAAGPRAADDSPEAASEKSGRAFDGAAARDAASTTVPERRFVKHGPPPLSASADDGGGPDYPHRTVRFHDQDFRAVYFRPNVPVEPDLVRAIDAAKTSIRLALYEFKQADVLDALRRARARHVDVKIVLDYSNAFPQSRPDDSYQPRRSPEIWALLREGFDVKVLKGLGQYGINHNKIAVIDGADPESLATFGSYNWSWTAENSHYENANFTTDRARVSALADYWNWLDSVAKPAGHDSKAADYAWPTSVAPPPVRVPLDVAFNAIHLPSVVLSPNRTPGESVEDRLTQAVGAAKSSVDVSIFALRSTKIAEALAAALKRGANVRLIMDAGQAATDVFGLYAQWLAHLETTRASGDGRIEVRTLAGPDPGSDFQLAQKDHHKFTILDGKLVETGSANYTKYAAEANFENAHFLDEPTDAKSYAFMFEHMWGKAKPFAAPAIAPILPTDAQLQAELDTPADPAPAPAAPGAPTDMPSARRVEFHGQVFPSFAFRPFSPIEPLVVQAVRSAKKTLRLALYEFTLDSVLDELRAAKKRGVKIQIVIDQAHVYTRGKDHTGRARMPSAQIQALINEDFDVLTLKGEKSGIQHNKYVLADAEDGGLVMFGSYNLARTAEDDHYENVKFSTDKRRTAHYLAYFDYQRGLASAVDPQKLDETLSRGDEAAGAERADAEDAGADAAVETEDADVEAARRTPDADGRLSKFPPPPEDKSTPITVNGAKFQLDYFSPQGGIRDAWIRAIGAAKKSVELAMFSFYSREIADALVALKKDAAKKGVTIRLVLDAGQASLAKFDGTPVGKWFAAQGFDVRLNAGPDDHGDPMFQKQHSKFILVDGKFLLTGSFNASDNADMNSFENDNSVDDPVDIAGYVWFFEQLWRRGWDPLKGRSSSGPARPAPMPGA
;
A
#
# COMPACT_ATOMS: atom_id res chain seq x y z
N MET A 1 -65.66 23.34 -3.45
CA MET A 1 -66.49 24.41 -2.86
C MET A 1 -65.59 25.59 -2.49
N ARG A 2 -66.14 26.82 -2.49
CA ARG A 2 -65.52 28.09 -2.03
C ARG A 2 -64.17 28.49 -2.70
N SER A 3 -64.25 29.52 -3.54
CA SER A 3 -63.14 30.11 -4.30
C SER A 3 -62.46 31.26 -3.52
N PRO A 4 -61.27 31.78 -3.95
CA PRO A 4 -60.57 32.93 -3.35
C PRO A 4 -61.14 34.25 -3.97
N PRO A 5 -60.45 35.32 -4.49
CA PRO A 5 -59.03 35.61 -4.86
C PRO A 5 -58.48 36.92 -4.19
N ARG A 6 -57.48 37.60 -4.83
CA ARG A 6 -57.14 39.07 -4.87
C ARG A 6 -55.72 39.47 -4.39
N LEU A 7 -54.92 40.33 -5.09
CA LEU A 7 -55.01 40.91 -6.46
C LEU A 7 -53.66 41.58 -6.91
N VAL A 8 -53.51 41.90 -8.22
CA VAL A 8 -52.73 43.03 -8.84
C VAL A 8 -51.17 42.96 -8.82
N LEU A 9 -50.41 43.46 -9.83
CA LEU A 9 -50.61 43.65 -11.29
C LEU A 9 -49.23 43.83 -12.00
N ALA A 10 -49.22 43.94 -13.33
CA ALA A 10 -48.08 43.77 -14.25
C ALA A 10 -47.18 45.00 -14.57
N LEU A 11 -46.15 44.73 -15.39
CA LEU A 11 -45.43 45.59 -16.37
C LEU A 11 -44.20 46.46 -15.97
N VAL A 12 -43.00 45.95 -16.34
CA VAL A 12 -42.01 46.51 -17.30
C VAL A 12 -41.37 47.92 -17.11
N LEU A 13 -40.03 47.95 -17.35
CA LEU A 13 -39.10 49.08 -17.65
C LEU A 13 -38.53 50.00 -16.53
N ALA A 14 -37.22 49.79 -16.27
CA ALA A 14 -36.10 50.77 -16.34
C ALA A 14 -35.96 52.03 -15.43
N LEU A 15 -34.77 52.15 -14.80
CA LEU A 15 -34.00 53.37 -14.46
C LEU A 15 -34.52 54.30 -13.32
N PRO A 16 -33.76 55.32 -12.79
CA PRO A 16 -32.29 55.42 -12.58
C PRO A 16 -31.81 56.10 -11.24
N GLY A 17 -30.66 55.65 -10.69
CA GLY A 17 -29.70 56.47 -9.89
C GLY A 17 -30.17 57.10 -8.55
N PRO A 18 -29.48 58.13 -8.00
CA PRO A 18 -28.05 58.48 -8.16
C PRO A 18 -27.31 59.02 -6.87
N SER A 19 -25.97 59.01 -6.89
CA SER A 19 -25.05 59.92 -6.11
C SER A 19 -25.05 59.80 -4.57
N TRP A 20 -24.08 60.28 -3.76
CA TRP A 20 -22.80 61.02 -3.89
C TRP A 20 -21.72 60.29 -3.01
N ALA A 21 -20.44 60.65 -2.78
CA ALA A 21 -19.49 61.73 -3.10
C ALA A 21 -18.04 61.22 -2.79
N ALA A 22 -16.93 61.97 -2.86
CA ALA A 22 -16.39 62.99 -3.81
C ALA A 22 -15.16 63.71 -3.18
N LEU A 23 -14.28 64.28 -4.03
CA LEU A 23 -12.97 64.94 -3.73
C LEU A 23 -11.86 63.94 -3.29
N LEU A 24 -10.53 64.17 -3.35
CA LEU A 24 -9.55 64.99 -4.11
C LEU A 24 -8.15 64.37 -3.77
N ALA A 25 -7.02 64.47 -4.47
CA ALA A 25 -6.54 65.03 -5.76
C ALA A 25 -5.39 64.09 -6.25
N ALA A 26 -4.90 64.00 -7.50
CA ALA A 26 -4.82 64.86 -8.70
C ALA A 26 -3.62 65.84 -8.73
N PRO A 27 -3.02 66.14 -9.92
CA PRO A 27 -3.17 65.56 -11.28
C PRO A 27 -1.97 64.59 -11.60
N ASP A 28 -1.44 64.23 -12.79
CA ASP A 28 -1.68 64.38 -14.27
C ASP A 28 -0.79 63.31 -15.01
N ALA A 29 -0.62 63.12 -16.34
CA ALA A 29 -1.17 63.69 -17.58
C ALA A 29 -1.10 62.69 -18.79
N VAL A 30 -2.23 62.51 -19.48
CA VAL A 30 -2.53 62.70 -20.93
C VAL A 30 -1.34 62.90 -21.93
N PRO A 31 -1.34 62.33 -23.18
CA PRO A 31 -2.00 61.11 -23.73
C PRO A 31 -1.17 60.37 -24.84
N ALA A 32 -1.75 59.36 -25.52
CA ALA A 32 -1.92 59.28 -27.00
C ALA A 32 -2.28 57.84 -27.49
N ALA A 33 -3.03 57.73 -28.60
CA ALA A 33 -3.58 56.47 -29.13
C ALA A 33 -3.12 56.15 -30.57
N ALA A 34 -3.26 54.89 -31.03
CA ALA A 34 -3.76 54.53 -32.37
C ALA A 34 -3.93 53.00 -32.59
N LEU A 35 -4.89 52.61 -33.42
CA LEU A 35 -5.25 51.24 -33.83
C LEU A 35 -4.55 50.83 -35.15
N GLY A 36 -4.47 49.52 -35.44
CA GLY A 36 -4.18 49.00 -36.79
C GLY A 36 -4.30 47.47 -36.89
N VAL A 37 -5.07 46.96 -37.87
CA VAL A 37 -5.30 45.52 -38.10
C VAL A 37 -5.38 45.19 -39.60
N SER A 38 -4.60 44.20 -40.06
CA SER A 38 -4.73 43.37 -41.29
C SER A 38 -3.40 42.60 -41.47
N GLY A 39 -3.26 41.53 -42.25
CA GLY A 39 -4.18 40.71 -43.04
C GLY A 39 -3.44 39.44 -43.53
N ALA A 40 -4.15 38.41 -43.98
CA ALA A 40 -3.59 37.10 -44.38
C ALA A 40 -3.48 36.96 -45.92
N PRO A 41 -3.07 35.80 -46.49
CA PRO A 41 -1.97 34.86 -46.21
C PRO A 41 -1.04 34.72 -47.46
N VAL A 42 -0.21 33.65 -47.59
CA VAL A 42 -0.10 32.75 -48.79
C VAL A 42 1.14 31.82 -48.80
N SER A 43 0.89 30.51 -49.00
CA SER A 43 1.69 29.39 -49.57
C SER A 43 3.19 29.12 -49.29
N ALA A 44 3.46 27.81 -49.19
CA ALA A 44 4.55 27.03 -49.84
C ALA A 44 5.82 26.62 -49.04
N LEU A 45 6.07 25.30 -49.12
CA LEU A 45 7.31 24.53 -48.88
C LEU A 45 8.35 24.79 -50.01
N PRO A 46 9.62 24.27 -50.04
CA PRO A 46 10.12 23.09 -49.31
C PRO A 46 11.63 23.02 -48.87
N THR A 47 11.96 21.94 -48.13
CA THR A 47 13.20 21.10 -48.17
C THR A 47 14.64 21.61 -47.87
N VAL A 48 15.27 20.88 -46.92
CA VAL A 48 16.61 20.18 -47.01
C VAL A 48 17.92 20.90 -46.62
N ALA A 49 18.76 20.11 -45.90
CA ALA A 49 20.19 20.21 -45.55
C ALA A 49 20.63 21.42 -44.66
N ALA A 50 21.38 21.29 -43.55
CA ALA A 50 22.36 20.32 -43.00
C ALA A 50 23.85 20.61 -43.32
N ALA A 51 24.49 21.36 -42.41
CA ALA A 51 25.93 21.35 -42.08
C ALA A 51 26.06 21.89 -40.62
N LEU A 52 26.71 21.24 -39.66
CA LEU A 52 28.17 21.06 -39.50
C LEU A 52 28.98 22.37 -39.51
N SER A 53 29.33 22.86 -38.32
CA SER A 53 30.70 23.31 -37.96
C SER A 53 30.80 23.70 -36.48
N ALA A 54 31.75 23.11 -35.76
CA ALA A 54 32.43 23.77 -34.64
C ALA A 54 33.73 24.42 -35.19
N PRO A 55 34.37 25.34 -34.46
CA PRO A 55 35.44 24.86 -33.59
C PRO A 55 35.53 25.58 -32.22
N ALA A 56 36.35 25.02 -31.34
CA ALA A 56 36.64 25.58 -30.02
C ALA A 56 37.82 26.57 -30.02
N LEU A 57 38.00 27.31 -28.93
CA LEU A 57 39.31 27.57 -28.33
C LEU A 57 39.15 28.02 -26.86
N ALA A 58 39.88 27.36 -25.95
CA ALA A 58 40.13 27.81 -24.58
C ALA A 58 41.47 28.59 -24.52
N PRO A 59 41.96 29.07 -23.35
CA PRO A 59 42.76 28.15 -22.52
C PRO A 59 42.89 28.43 -21.00
N SER A 60 43.26 27.37 -20.26
CA SER A 60 44.11 27.38 -19.04
C SER A 60 43.56 28.02 -17.73
N ALA A 61 44.09 27.70 -16.53
CA ALA A 61 45.22 26.84 -16.16
C ALA A 61 44.85 25.96 -14.93
N ALA A 62 45.16 24.64 -14.92
CA ALA A 62 46.34 24.01 -14.30
C ALA A 62 46.40 24.07 -12.76
N GLY A 63 46.79 23.03 -12.01
CA GLY A 63 47.30 21.68 -12.35
C GLY A 63 47.39 20.80 -11.07
N LEU A 64 48.09 19.66 -11.01
CA LEU A 64 48.94 18.98 -12.00
C LEU A 64 49.31 17.53 -11.51
N SER A 65 49.50 16.58 -12.43
CA SER A 65 50.36 15.35 -12.32
C SER A 65 50.05 14.27 -11.26
N ALA A 66 50.48 13.00 -11.37
CA ALA A 66 50.99 12.09 -12.43
C ALA A 66 51.36 10.74 -11.76
N ALA A 67 51.56 9.56 -12.39
CA ALA A 67 51.22 8.97 -13.69
C ALA A 67 51.46 7.42 -13.60
N ALA A 68 51.28 6.68 -14.71
CA ALA A 68 51.48 5.22 -14.85
C ALA A 68 52.06 4.89 -16.26
N PRO A 69 52.36 3.63 -16.67
CA PRO A 69 52.39 2.35 -15.94
C PRO A 69 53.86 1.91 -15.64
N PRO A 70 54.58 0.93 -16.26
CA PRO A 70 54.31 -0.01 -17.38
C PRO A 70 53.96 -1.44 -16.89
N ALA A 71 54.37 -2.51 -17.61
CA ALA A 71 54.08 -3.93 -17.32
C ALA A 71 55.29 -4.85 -17.64
N LEU A 72 55.32 -6.09 -17.10
CA LEU A 72 55.91 -7.30 -17.72
C LEU A 72 55.77 -8.61 -16.88
N ALA A 73 55.82 -9.74 -17.61
CA ALA A 73 56.22 -11.11 -17.21
C ALA A 73 55.40 -11.97 -16.22
N SER A 74 55.01 -13.17 -16.69
CA SER A 74 54.76 -14.38 -15.88
C SER A 74 56.05 -15.15 -15.60
N PRO A 75 56.02 -16.12 -14.67
CA PRO A 75 56.41 -17.50 -15.02
C PRO A 75 55.34 -18.53 -14.64
N ALA A 76 55.61 -19.82 -14.87
CA ALA A 76 54.62 -20.91 -14.75
C ALA A 76 55.19 -22.18 -14.07
N ALA A 77 54.28 -23.11 -13.76
CA ALA A 77 54.51 -24.51 -13.31
C ALA A 77 55.02 -24.69 -11.85
N ALA A 78 54.86 -25.84 -11.17
CA ALA A 78 54.36 -27.15 -11.62
C ALA A 78 53.87 -28.10 -10.48
N VAL A 79 52.91 -28.99 -10.81
CA VAL A 79 52.91 -30.47 -10.52
C VAL A 79 52.56 -31.03 -9.11
N LEU A 80 51.91 -32.23 -9.13
CA LEU A 80 51.46 -33.14 -8.04
C LEU A 80 50.29 -32.66 -7.14
N ALA A 81 49.35 -33.48 -6.67
CA ALA A 81 48.85 -34.81 -7.13
C ALA A 81 47.49 -35.14 -6.47
N ALA A 82 46.66 -35.95 -7.13
CA ALA A 82 45.56 -36.68 -6.49
C ALA A 82 46.04 -38.08 -6.01
N PRO A 83 45.26 -38.79 -5.18
CA PRO A 83 44.21 -39.66 -5.74
C PRO A 83 42.86 -39.59 -5.00
N ALA A 84 41.83 -40.13 -5.65
CA ALA A 84 40.49 -40.33 -5.08
C ALA A 84 40.32 -41.74 -4.50
N VAL A 85 39.28 -41.95 -3.69
CA VAL A 85 38.68 -43.27 -3.39
C VAL A 85 37.16 -43.10 -3.39
N GLU A 86 36.46 -44.02 -4.04
CA GLU A 86 34.99 -44.09 -4.10
C GLU A 86 34.42 -44.93 -2.94
N SER A 87 33.16 -44.70 -2.55
CA SER A 87 32.15 -45.78 -2.51
C SER A 87 30.78 -45.31 -1.98
N ALA A 88 29.73 -45.62 -2.74
CA ALA A 88 28.38 -45.91 -2.24
C ALA A 88 28.13 -47.44 -2.45
N PRO A 89 26.94 -48.06 -2.25
CA PRO A 89 25.64 -47.50 -1.85
C PRO A 89 24.76 -48.38 -0.89
N ALA A 90 23.51 -47.92 -0.70
CA ALA A 90 22.25 -48.70 -0.73
C ALA A 90 21.58 -49.31 0.53
N ALA A 91 20.25 -49.43 0.36
CA ALA A 91 19.26 -50.33 0.98
C ALA A 91 18.51 -49.94 2.28
N ALA A 92 17.18 -50.12 2.23
CA ALA A 92 16.23 -50.18 3.35
C ALA A 92 15.67 -51.61 3.49
N PRO A 93 14.85 -51.95 4.51
CA PRO A 93 13.41 -52.14 4.23
C PRO A 93 12.38 -51.91 5.37
N ALA A 94 11.29 -51.22 5.03
CA ALA A 94 9.85 -51.53 5.20
C ALA A 94 9.21 -52.31 6.41
N LEU A 95 8.06 -51.74 6.87
CA LEU A 95 6.69 -52.33 7.03
C LEU A 95 6.08 -52.81 8.40
N VAL A 96 4.72 -52.70 8.45
CA VAL A 96 3.68 -53.23 9.40
C VAL A 96 3.53 -52.52 10.78
N GLY A 97 2.33 -52.24 11.34
CA GLY A 97 0.95 -52.20 10.79
C GLY A 97 -0.24 -52.24 11.81
N ALA A 98 -1.38 -51.63 11.44
CA ALA A 98 -2.81 -51.92 11.79
C ALA A 98 -3.47 -51.71 13.21
N ALA A 99 -4.29 -50.62 13.32
CA ALA A 99 -5.78 -50.59 13.44
C ALA A 99 -6.61 -50.96 14.73
N SER A 100 -7.88 -50.45 14.73
CA SER A 100 -9.07 -50.75 15.59
C SER A 100 -9.16 -50.05 16.98
N ALA A 101 -10.32 -49.74 17.60
CA ALA A 101 -11.75 -49.64 17.17
C ALA A 101 -12.59 -48.81 18.19
N ALA A 102 -13.88 -48.57 17.93
CA ALA A 102 -14.81 -47.78 18.78
C ALA A 102 -15.91 -48.63 19.49
N PRO A 103 -16.61 -48.06 20.49
CA PRO A 103 -18.01 -48.41 20.80
C PRO A 103 -18.93 -47.17 20.94
N ALA A 104 -20.23 -47.35 21.24
CA ALA A 104 -21.25 -46.27 21.17
C ALA A 104 -22.39 -46.34 22.21
N ALA A 105 -23.02 -45.17 22.43
CA ALA A 105 -24.42 -44.88 22.82
C ALA A 105 -25.04 -45.37 24.15
N ASP A 106 -25.68 -44.43 24.89
CA ASP A 106 -26.98 -44.60 25.58
C ASP A 106 -27.71 -43.22 25.69
N THR A 107 -28.77 -43.08 26.51
CA THR A 107 -29.95 -42.25 26.19
C THR A 107 -30.54 -41.36 27.31
N GLY A 108 -31.42 -40.41 26.94
CA GLY A 108 -32.27 -39.59 27.83
C GLY A 108 -31.90 -38.09 27.86
N GLY A 109 -32.79 -37.13 28.09
CA GLY A 109 -34.24 -37.16 28.34
C GLY A 109 -34.89 -35.74 28.20
N ARG A 110 -36.22 -35.62 28.29
CA ARG A 110 -36.96 -34.36 27.99
C ARG A 110 -37.07 -33.39 29.17
N GLY A 111 -37.03 -32.08 28.91
CA GLY A 111 -37.47 -31.02 29.84
C GLY A 111 -38.05 -29.79 29.14
N LYS A 112 -39.18 -29.25 29.62
CA LYS A 112 -39.79 -27.98 29.16
C LYS A 112 -39.96 -27.01 30.35
N ARG A 113 -39.65 -25.73 30.16
CA ARG A 113 -40.18 -24.50 30.81
C ARG A 113 -39.25 -23.31 30.45
N ALA A 114 -39.63 -22.04 30.59
CA ALA A 114 -40.92 -21.34 30.45
C ALA A 114 -40.60 -19.83 30.51
N ALA A 115 -41.22 -19.00 29.67
CA ALA A 115 -40.92 -17.56 29.64
C ALA A 115 -41.52 -16.79 30.84
N GLY A 116 -40.81 -15.76 31.32
CA GLY A 116 -41.25 -14.81 32.34
C GLY A 116 -40.47 -13.49 32.21
N PRO A 117 -41.08 -12.31 32.44
CA PRO A 117 -40.52 -11.03 31.96
C PRO A 117 -39.67 -10.28 33.00
N ARG A 118 -38.66 -9.57 32.50
CA ARG A 118 -38.09 -8.34 33.06
C ARG A 118 -38.03 -7.31 31.92
N ALA A 119 -38.72 -6.18 32.01
CA ALA A 119 -38.44 -5.02 32.85
C ALA A 119 -37.17 -4.31 32.38
N ALA A 120 -37.35 -3.16 31.71
CA ALA A 120 -36.28 -2.32 31.20
C ALA A 120 -35.76 -1.37 32.29
N ASP A 121 -34.49 -1.01 32.20
CA ASP A 121 -33.84 0.02 33.00
C ASP A 121 -32.92 0.83 32.08
N ASP A 122 -33.16 2.14 31.97
CA ASP A 122 -32.51 3.02 31.00
C ASP A 122 -31.36 3.80 31.67
N SER A 123 -30.12 3.38 31.43
CA SER A 123 -28.92 4.11 31.88
C SER A 123 -27.86 4.23 30.76
N PRO A 124 -27.32 5.43 30.47
CA PRO A 124 -26.48 5.65 29.28
C PRO A 124 -24.98 5.32 29.46
N GLU A 125 -24.51 4.94 30.64
CA GLU A 125 -23.07 4.83 30.94
C GLU A 125 -22.41 3.57 30.34
N ALA A 126 -23.17 2.49 30.14
CA ALA A 126 -22.69 1.20 29.61
C ALA A 126 -22.14 1.26 28.17
N ALA A 127 -22.34 2.38 27.46
CA ALA A 127 -21.80 2.57 26.11
C ALA A 127 -20.30 2.91 26.09
N SER A 128 -19.72 3.34 27.20
CA SER A 128 -18.33 3.82 27.26
C SER A 128 -17.27 2.71 27.26
N GLU A 129 -17.57 1.52 27.79
CA GLU A 129 -16.56 0.48 28.03
C GLU A 129 -16.14 -0.28 26.76
N LYS A 130 -16.99 -0.31 25.72
CA LYS A 130 -16.72 -1.11 24.51
C LYS A 130 -15.70 -0.46 23.56
N SER A 131 -15.57 0.87 23.51
CA SER A 131 -14.69 1.55 22.54
C SER A 131 -13.19 1.28 22.75
N GLY A 132 -12.77 0.92 23.96
CA GLY A 132 -11.37 0.57 24.26
C GLY A 132 -10.97 -0.86 23.88
N ARG A 133 -11.89 -1.72 23.41
CA ARG A 133 -11.61 -3.15 23.11
C ARG A 133 -12.33 -3.71 21.90
N ALA A 134 -13.50 -3.18 21.54
CA ALA A 134 -14.30 -3.57 20.39
C ALA A 134 -13.98 -2.71 19.14
N PHE A 135 -14.72 -2.97 18.05
CA PHE A 135 -14.62 -2.34 16.73
C PHE A 135 -13.55 -2.88 15.78
N ASP A 136 -13.61 -4.19 15.59
CA ASP A 136 -14.16 -4.65 14.30
C ASP A 136 -15.68 -4.81 14.50
N GLY A 137 -16.55 -4.30 13.60
CA GLY A 137 -17.99 -4.64 13.64
C GLY A 137 -19.03 -3.62 13.13
N ALA A 138 -20.00 -4.16 12.36
CA ALA A 138 -21.38 -3.70 12.16
C ALA A 138 -21.64 -2.31 11.52
N ALA A 139 -21.68 -2.29 10.18
CA ALA A 139 -22.68 -1.48 9.46
C ALA A 139 -23.95 -2.32 9.30
N ALA A 140 -25.11 -1.81 9.74
CA ALA A 140 -26.36 -2.56 9.67
C ALA A 140 -26.92 -2.64 8.24
N ARG A 141 -27.45 -3.80 7.87
CA ARG A 141 -28.35 -4.00 6.71
C ARG A 141 -29.56 -4.81 7.16
N ASP A 142 -30.75 -4.39 6.77
CA ASP A 142 -31.96 -5.20 6.92
C ASP A 142 -31.84 -6.48 6.08
N ALA A 143 -32.35 -7.58 6.61
CA ALA A 143 -32.01 -8.92 6.14
C ALA A 143 -32.93 -9.42 5.01
N ALA A 144 -32.31 -9.78 3.88
CA ALA A 144 -32.83 -10.76 2.93
C ALA A 144 -31.77 -11.87 2.78
N SER A 145 -32.12 -13.10 3.15
CA SER A 145 -31.15 -14.17 3.43
C SER A 145 -30.72 -14.97 2.19
N THR A 146 -29.42 -15.00 1.93
CA THR A 146 -28.68 -16.20 1.46
C THR A 146 -27.26 -16.20 2.04
N THR A 147 -26.76 -17.37 2.45
CA THR A 147 -25.57 -17.51 3.30
C THR A 147 -24.28 -17.74 2.53
N VAL A 148 -23.22 -17.00 2.88
CA VAL A 148 -21.81 -17.23 2.47
C VAL A 148 -20.93 -17.19 3.74
N PRO A 149 -19.99 -18.13 3.94
CA PRO A 149 -19.17 -18.19 5.15
C PRO A 149 -17.93 -17.27 5.11
N GLU A 150 -17.53 -16.78 6.28
CA GLU A 150 -16.31 -15.98 6.47
C GLU A 150 -15.05 -16.85 6.58
N ARG A 151 -13.87 -16.28 6.27
CA ARG A 151 -12.56 -16.94 6.42
C ARG A 151 -11.46 -16.01 6.95
N ARG A 152 -10.33 -16.62 7.33
CA ARG A 152 -9.39 -16.10 8.33
C ARG A 152 -7.95 -16.05 7.80
N PHE A 153 -7.36 -14.87 7.61
CA PHE A 153 -5.95 -14.74 7.20
C PHE A 153 -4.97 -15.37 8.22
N VAL A 154 -4.04 -16.19 7.74
CA VAL A 154 -3.03 -16.93 8.52
C VAL A 154 -1.63 -16.38 8.21
N LYS A 155 -0.69 -16.45 9.16
CA LYS A 155 0.75 -16.39 8.83
C LYS A 155 1.13 -17.60 7.97
N HIS A 156 1.23 -17.40 6.66
CA HIS A 156 1.84 -18.40 5.78
C HIS A 156 3.33 -18.12 5.59
N GLY A 157 4.17 -18.89 6.29
CA GLY A 157 5.10 -19.73 5.51
C GLY A 157 4.24 -20.70 4.68
N PRO A 158 4.65 -21.07 3.46
CA PRO A 158 3.75 -21.65 2.47
C PRO A 158 2.89 -22.75 3.09
N PRO A 159 1.55 -22.71 2.92
CA PRO A 159 0.75 -23.84 3.36
C PRO A 159 1.33 -25.10 2.70
N PRO A 160 1.39 -26.25 3.41
CA PRO A 160 1.59 -27.49 2.69
C PRO A 160 0.53 -27.54 1.60
N LEU A 161 0.95 -27.80 0.35
CA LEU A 161 0.04 -28.00 -0.79
C LEU A 161 -1.15 -28.82 -0.29
N SER A 162 -2.37 -28.33 -0.50
CA SER A 162 -3.54 -29.03 0.00
C SER A 162 -3.50 -30.44 -0.57
N ALA A 163 -3.42 -31.45 0.32
CA ALA A 163 -3.17 -32.83 -0.08
C ALA A 163 -4.26 -33.40 -1.01
N SER A 164 -5.38 -32.68 -1.11
CA SER A 164 -6.29 -32.65 -2.26
C SER A 164 -6.08 -31.37 -3.09
N ALA A 165 -5.83 -31.54 -4.39
CA ALA A 165 -5.80 -30.49 -5.42
C ALA A 165 -4.59 -29.50 -5.43
N ASP A 166 -3.37 -30.05 -5.46
CA ASP A 166 -2.55 -29.76 -6.65
C ASP A 166 -3.37 -30.18 -7.88
N ASP A 167 -3.68 -29.24 -8.78
CA ASP A 167 -4.53 -29.51 -9.95
C ASP A 167 -3.80 -30.29 -11.08
N GLY A 168 -2.57 -30.71 -10.78
CA GLY A 168 -1.76 -31.67 -11.50
C GLY A 168 -1.32 -31.07 -12.83
N GLY A 169 -0.22 -30.32 -12.83
CA GLY A 169 0.35 -29.59 -13.97
C GLY A 169 0.86 -30.44 -15.15
N GLY A 170 0.22 -31.59 -15.40
CA GLY A 170 0.63 -32.61 -16.35
C GLY A 170 1.87 -33.38 -15.90
N PRO A 171 2.37 -34.31 -16.72
CA PRO A 171 3.76 -34.74 -16.65
C PRO A 171 4.71 -33.56 -16.95
N ASP A 172 6.01 -33.75 -16.70
CA ASP A 172 7.04 -32.84 -17.18
C ASP A 172 6.89 -32.59 -18.69
N TYR A 173 6.69 -31.33 -19.07
CA TYR A 173 6.45 -30.94 -20.45
C TYR A 173 7.77 -30.86 -21.25
N PRO A 174 7.72 -30.99 -22.59
CA PRO A 174 8.88 -30.73 -23.43
C PRO A 174 9.41 -29.32 -23.15
N HIS A 175 10.65 -29.23 -22.69
CA HIS A 175 11.31 -27.96 -22.37
C HIS A 175 12.81 -28.09 -22.68
N ARG A 176 13.45 -26.97 -22.98
CA ARG A 176 14.91 -26.86 -23.09
C ARG A 176 15.47 -26.11 -21.88
N THR A 177 16.74 -26.36 -21.59
CA THR A 177 17.51 -25.62 -20.57
C THR A 177 18.14 -24.37 -21.18
N VAL A 178 18.20 -23.28 -20.41
CA VAL A 178 19.11 -22.15 -20.64
C VAL A 178 20.07 -22.04 -19.46
N ARG A 179 21.33 -21.66 -19.72
CA ARG A 179 22.40 -21.63 -18.72
C ARG A 179 22.96 -20.23 -18.56
N PHE A 180 23.00 -19.74 -17.33
CA PHE A 180 23.41 -18.38 -16.96
C PHE A 180 24.24 -18.44 -15.67
N HIS A 181 25.48 -17.97 -15.71
CA HIS A 181 26.40 -17.92 -14.56
C HIS A 181 26.45 -19.23 -13.76
N ASP A 182 26.80 -20.29 -14.50
CA ASP A 182 26.87 -21.68 -14.06
C ASP A 182 25.57 -22.33 -13.52
N GLN A 183 24.45 -21.62 -13.58
CA GLN A 183 23.13 -22.11 -13.19
C GLN A 183 22.24 -22.43 -14.40
N ASP A 184 21.46 -23.50 -14.28
CA ASP A 184 20.53 -23.97 -15.29
C ASP A 184 19.08 -23.58 -14.93
N PHE A 185 18.32 -23.16 -15.94
CA PHE A 185 16.93 -22.69 -15.85
C PHE A 185 16.10 -23.29 -17.00
N ARG A 186 14.77 -23.38 -16.86
CA ARG A 186 13.91 -23.76 -18.00
C ARG A 186 13.79 -22.57 -18.96
N ALA A 187 13.68 -22.81 -20.26
CA ALA A 187 13.41 -21.72 -21.22
C ALA A 187 11.99 -21.16 -21.11
N VAL A 188 11.02 -21.99 -20.71
CA VAL A 188 9.61 -21.66 -20.58
C VAL A 188 9.08 -22.27 -19.28
N TYR A 189 8.31 -21.47 -18.54
CA TYR A 189 7.60 -21.84 -17.32
C TYR A 189 6.10 -21.59 -17.49
N PHE A 190 5.28 -22.41 -16.83
CA PHE A 190 3.84 -22.24 -16.73
C PHE A 190 3.41 -22.36 -15.27
N ARG A 191 2.59 -21.42 -14.77
CA ARG A 191 1.80 -21.58 -13.54
C ARG A 191 0.46 -22.22 -13.91
N PRO A 192 -0.06 -23.19 -13.13
CA PRO A 192 0.44 -23.69 -11.84
C PRO A 192 1.56 -24.75 -11.92
N ASN A 193 1.95 -25.19 -13.12
CA ASN A 193 2.74 -26.41 -13.34
C ASN A 193 4.15 -26.40 -12.70
N VAL A 194 4.89 -25.29 -12.79
CA VAL A 194 6.26 -25.15 -12.23
C VAL A 194 6.37 -23.76 -11.59
N PRO A 195 6.85 -23.62 -10.34
CA PRO A 195 7.06 -22.31 -9.72
C PRO A 195 8.00 -21.40 -10.51
N VAL A 196 7.74 -20.09 -10.52
CA VAL A 196 8.58 -19.09 -11.24
C VAL A 196 9.39 -18.26 -10.27
N GLU A 197 8.81 -17.91 -9.11
CA GLU A 197 9.47 -17.07 -8.08
C GLU A 197 10.84 -17.60 -7.62
N PRO A 198 11.04 -18.93 -7.35
CA PRO A 198 12.34 -19.43 -6.90
C PRO A 198 13.45 -19.27 -7.95
N ASP A 199 13.12 -19.37 -9.23
CA ASP A 199 14.10 -19.27 -10.32
C ASP A 199 14.38 -17.81 -10.72
N LEU A 200 13.43 -16.89 -10.50
CA LEU A 200 13.70 -15.45 -10.50
C LEU A 200 14.67 -15.07 -9.36
N VAL A 201 14.43 -15.57 -8.14
CA VAL A 201 15.34 -15.37 -6.99
C VAL A 201 16.74 -15.91 -7.30
N ARG A 202 16.86 -17.14 -7.82
CA ARG A 202 18.14 -17.73 -8.23
C ARG A 202 18.87 -16.91 -9.29
N ALA A 203 18.16 -16.40 -10.29
CA ALA A 203 18.75 -15.56 -11.35
C ALA A 203 19.25 -14.21 -10.80
N ILE A 204 18.50 -13.59 -9.90
CA ILE A 204 18.90 -12.35 -9.21
C ILE A 204 20.08 -12.58 -8.26
N ASP A 205 20.16 -13.73 -7.58
CA ASP A 205 21.32 -14.08 -6.75
C ASP A 205 22.56 -14.51 -7.56
N ALA A 206 22.37 -14.99 -8.79
CA ALA A 206 23.46 -15.26 -9.74
C ALA A 206 24.08 -13.99 -10.36
N ALA A 207 23.35 -12.88 -10.38
CA ALA A 207 23.73 -11.65 -11.06
C ALA A 207 25.07 -11.06 -10.57
N LYS A 208 25.91 -10.63 -11.52
CA LYS A 208 27.30 -10.19 -11.33
C LYS A 208 27.54 -8.70 -11.57
N THR A 209 26.83 -8.05 -12.48
CA THR A 209 27.09 -6.65 -12.89
C THR A 209 25.86 -5.75 -12.84
N SER A 210 24.71 -6.17 -13.36
CA SER A 210 23.54 -5.30 -13.50
C SER A 210 22.20 -6.05 -13.50
N ILE A 211 21.17 -5.41 -12.96
CA ILE A 211 19.77 -5.83 -13.07
C ILE A 211 18.95 -4.66 -13.59
N ARG A 212 18.08 -4.93 -14.56
CA ARG A 212 17.19 -3.98 -15.23
C ARG A 212 15.78 -4.55 -15.25
N LEU A 213 14.88 -3.98 -14.46
CA LEU A 213 13.49 -4.45 -14.36
C LEU A 213 12.54 -3.44 -15.00
N ALA A 214 11.55 -3.90 -15.76
CA ALA A 214 10.37 -3.09 -16.08
C ALA A 214 9.09 -3.91 -15.82
N LEU A 215 8.31 -3.49 -14.81
CA LEU A 215 7.26 -4.28 -14.19
C LEU A 215 5.94 -3.50 -14.05
N TYR A 216 4.83 -4.17 -14.32
CA TYR A 216 3.48 -3.71 -14.00
C TYR A 216 3.17 -3.83 -12.50
N GLU A 217 3.24 -5.04 -11.96
CA GLU A 217 3.09 -5.33 -10.54
C GLU A 217 4.42 -5.81 -9.92
N PHE A 218 4.65 -5.43 -8.66
CA PHE A 218 5.73 -5.97 -7.83
C PHE A 218 5.21 -6.18 -6.40
N LYS A 219 4.99 -7.46 -6.03
CA LYS A 219 4.36 -7.94 -4.79
C LYS A 219 4.95 -9.30 -4.38
N GLN A 220 6.28 -9.39 -4.36
CA GLN A 220 7.05 -10.61 -4.07
C GLN A 220 8.21 -10.29 -3.12
N ALA A 221 8.09 -10.75 -1.87
CA ALA A 221 9.03 -10.43 -0.79
C ALA A 221 10.39 -11.11 -0.97
N ASP A 222 10.41 -12.38 -1.38
CA ASP A 222 11.66 -13.14 -1.57
C ASP A 222 12.49 -12.57 -2.73
N VAL A 223 11.81 -12.05 -3.77
CA VAL A 223 12.41 -11.33 -4.90
C VAL A 223 12.96 -9.97 -4.46
N LEU A 224 12.24 -9.22 -3.62
CA LEU A 224 12.76 -7.98 -3.00
C LEU A 224 14.02 -8.26 -2.17
N ASP A 225 14.03 -9.33 -1.38
CA ASP A 225 15.22 -9.74 -0.63
C ASP A 225 16.36 -10.20 -1.52
N ALA A 226 16.09 -10.83 -2.67
CA ALA A 226 17.11 -11.11 -3.68
C ALA A 226 17.71 -9.82 -4.26
N LEU A 227 16.89 -8.79 -4.53
CA LEU A 227 17.35 -7.48 -5.02
C LEU A 227 18.16 -6.71 -3.94
N ARG A 228 17.79 -6.83 -2.67
CA ARG A 228 18.60 -6.34 -1.53
C ARG A 228 19.96 -7.05 -1.47
N ARG A 229 19.99 -8.39 -1.60
CA ARG A 229 21.24 -9.17 -1.69
C ARG A 229 22.09 -8.76 -2.89
N ALA A 230 21.49 -8.53 -4.06
CA ALA A 230 22.19 -8.06 -5.25
C ALA A 230 22.87 -6.69 -5.04
N ARG A 231 22.17 -5.71 -4.45
CA ARG A 231 22.77 -4.41 -4.07
C ARG A 231 23.90 -4.56 -3.05
N ALA A 232 23.77 -5.49 -2.09
CA ALA A 232 24.84 -5.79 -1.13
C ALA A 232 26.08 -6.45 -1.77
N ARG A 233 25.93 -7.09 -2.94
CA ARG A 233 27.03 -7.57 -3.80
C ARG A 233 27.52 -6.51 -4.81
N HIS A 234 27.05 -5.27 -4.72
CA HIS A 234 27.33 -4.15 -5.64
C HIS A 234 26.86 -4.33 -7.09
N VAL A 235 25.85 -5.17 -7.33
CA VAL A 235 25.14 -5.23 -8.62
C VAL A 235 24.32 -3.95 -8.82
N ASP A 236 24.41 -3.32 -10.00
CA ASP A 236 23.65 -2.10 -10.32
C ASP A 236 22.19 -2.44 -10.65
N VAL A 237 21.27 -2.20 -9.71
CA VAL A 237 19.84 -2.53 -9.82
C VAL A 237 19.04 -1.27 -10.18
N LYS A 238 18.35 -1.30 -11.34
CA LYS A 238 17.46 -0.24 -11.82
C LYS A 238 16.08 -0.76 -12.20
N ILE A 239 15.02 -0.01 -11.89
CA ILE A 239 13.63 -0.50 -11.91
C ILE A 239 12.70 0.55 -12.53
N VAL A 240 11.91 0.17 -13.53
CA VAL A 240 10.81 0.97 -14.10
C VAL A 240 9.48 0.33 -13.71
N LEU A 241 8.69 1.00 -12.87
CA LEU A 241 7.38 0.53 -12.42
C LEU A 241 6.24 1.18 -13.20
N ASP A 242 5.10 0.50 -13.28
CA ASP A 242 3.86 1.15 -13.69
C ASP A 242 3.44 2.26 -12.73
N TYR A 243 3.06 3.40 -13.30
CA TYR A 243 2.60 4.56 -12.54
C TYR A 243 1.37 4.25 -11.68
N SER A 244 0.40 3.45 -12.13
CA SER A 244 -0.81 3.18 -11.36
C SER A 244 -0.59 2.16 -10.23
N ASN A 245 0.44 1.33 -10.30
CA ASN A 245 0.84 0.44 -9.20
C ASN A 245 1.76 1.13 -8.19
N ALA A 246 2.58 2.09 -8.65
CA ALA A 246 3.38 2.94 -7.78
C ALA A 246 2.59 4.12 -7.17
N PHE A 247 1.55 4.61 -7.84
CA PHE A 247 0.68 5.72 -7.41
C PHE A 247 -0.79 5.39 -7.70
N PRO A 248 -1.37 4.39 -7.01
CA PRO A 248 -2.74 3.99 -7.23
C PRO A 248 -3.73 5.08 -6.82
N GLN A 249 -4.78 5.22 -7.62
CA GLN A 249 -5.87 6.17 -7.45
C GLN A 249 -7.17 5.38 -7.35
N SER A 250 -7.81 5.38 -6.18
CA SER A 250 -9.14 4.78 -6.01
C SER A 250 -10.21 5.72 -6.55
N ARG A 251 -11.19 5.23 -7.31
CA ARG A 251 -12.37 6.03 -7.68
C ARG A 251 -13.41 6.00 -6.55
N PRO A 252 -14.26 7.04 -6.41
CA PRO A 252 -15.27 7.09 -5.34
C PRO A 252 -16.32 5.97 -5.39
N ASP A 253 -16.45 5.29 -6.54
CA ASP A 253 -17.38 4.22 -6.85
C ASP A 253 -16.73 2.83 -7.02
N ASP A 254 -15.40 2.72 -6.94
CA ASP A 254 -14.72 1.42 -7.02
C ASP A 254 -15.02 0.56 -5.78
N SER A 255 -15.48 -0.68 -6.00
CA SER A 255 -15.69 -1.68 -4.94
C SER A 255 -14.37 -2.24 -4.36
N TYR A 256 -13.24 -1.93 -4.99
CA TYR A 256 -11.89 -2.31 -4.59
C TYR A 256 -10.96 -1.10 -4.68
N GLN A 257 -10.33 -0.73 -3.56
CA GLN A 257 -9.41 0.41 -3.50
C GLN A 257 -7.96 -0.09 -3.67
N PRO A 258 -7.30 0.17 -4.82
CA PRO A 258 -5.94 -0.29 -5.07
C PRO A 258 -4.94 0.37 -4.10
N ARG A 259 -4.03 -0.43 -3.52
CA ARG A 259 -2.98 0.02 -2.60
C ARG A 259 -1.59 -0.20 -3.19
N ARG A 260 -0.65 0.72 -2.94
CA ARG A 260 0.78 0.51 -3.24
C ARG A 260 1.25 -0.65 -2.36
N SER A 261 1.97 -1.60 -2.95
CA SER A 261 2.45 -2.78 -2.24
C SER A 261 3.54 -2.44 -1.21
N PRO A 262 3.68 -3.23 -0.13
CA PRO A 262 4.80 -3.09 0.82
C PRO A 262 6.16 -3.16 0.12
N GLU A 263 6.27 -3.93 -0.96
CA GLU A 263 7.52 -4.15 -1.69
C GLU A 263 7.89 -2.93 -2.55
N ILE A 264 6.93 -2.28 -3.22
CA ILE A 264 7.16 -1.00 -3.91
C ILE A 264 7.47 0.10 -2.88
N TRP A 265 6.78 0.11 -1.72
CA TRP A 265 7.13 1.00 -0.60
C TRP A 265 8.56 0.79 -0.09
N ALA A 266 9.05 -0.46 -0.04
CA ALA A 266 10.42 -0.77 0.36
C ALA A 266 11.44 -0.28 -0.67
N LEU A 267 11.23 -0.54 -1.97
CA LEU A 267 12.10 -0.04 -3.04
C LEU A 267 12.27 1.49 -2.99
N LEU A 268 11.17 2.22 -2.78
CA LEU A 268 11.16 3.68 -2.68
C LEU A 268 11.77 4.21 -1.35
N ARG A 269 11.60 3.49 -0.23
CA ARG A 269 12.20 3.84 1.08
C ARG A 269 13.71 3.55 1.15
N GLU A 270 14.17 2.47 0.51
CA GLU A 270 15.56 1.99 0.56
C GLU A 270 16.46 2.60 -0.52
N GLY A 271 15.97 3.60 -1.27
CA GLY A 271 16.74 4.31 -2.29
C GLY A 271 17.27 3.37 -3.37
N PHE A 272 16.41 2.49 -3.91
CA PHE A 272 16.67 1.86 -5.21
C PHE A 272 16.55 2.91 -6.32
N ASP A 273 17.20 2.68 -7.47
CA ASP A 273 17.00 3.52 -8.65
C ASP A 273 15.68 3.14 -9.32
N VAL A 274 14.60 3.79 -8.86
CA VAL A 274 13.22 3.54 -9.31
C VAL A 274 12.75 4.71 -10.17
N LYS A 275 12.18 4.38 -11.32
CA LYS A 275 11.37 5.28 -12.14
C LYS A 275 9.95 4.73 -12.28
N VAL A 276 9.00 5.60 -12.60
CA VAL A 276 7.63 5.26 -12.94
C VAL A 276 7.28 5.67 -14.36
N LEU A 277 6.37 4.93 -14.97
CA LEU A 277 5.93 5.16 -16.33
C LEU A 277 4.41 4.95 -16.44
N LYS A 278 3.70 5.98 -16.93
CA LYS A 278 2.29 5.91 -17.34
C LYS A 278 2.24 5.80 -18.86
N GLY A 279 1.39 4.92 -19.40
CA GLY A 279 1.14 4.82 -20.84
C GLY A 279 0.40 6.02 -21.42
N LEU A 280 0.24 6.01 -22.74
CA LEU A 280 -0.32 7.11 -23.51
C LEU A 280 -1.85 7.19 -23.38
N GLY A 281 -2.41 8.37 -23.63
CA GLY A 281 -3.86 8.60 -23.62
C GLY A 281 -4.52 8.42 -22.24
N GLN A 282 -5.77 7.98 -22.23
CA GLN A 282 -6.58 7.89 -21.01
C GLN A 282 -6.26 6.66 -20.15
N TYR A 283 -6.10 5.48 -20.78
CA TYR A 283 -5.99 4.18 -20.09
C TYR A 283 -4.64 3.47 -20.28
N GLY A 284 -3.65 4.12 -20.92
CA GLY A 284 -2.34 3.51 -21.13
C GLY A 284 -1.56 3.25 -19.83
N ILE A 285 -0.92 2.09 -19.75
CA ILE A 285 -0.11 1.62 -18.61
C ILE A 285 1.28 1.13 -19.05
N ASN A 286 2.24 1.02 -18.12
CA ASN A 286 3.45 0.23 -18.35
C ASN A 286 3.18 -1.22 -17.95
N HIS A 287 2.81 -2.04 -18.92
CA HIS A 287 2.30 -3.40 -18.67
C HIS A 287 3.38 -4.48 -18.81
N ASN A 288 4.66 -4.09 -18.93
CA ASN A 288 5.80 -5.00 -19.02
C ASN A 288 5.96 -5.92 -17.78
N LYS A 289 6.61 -7.07 -18.00
CA LYS A 289 7.08 -8.01 -16.96
C LYS A 289 8.47 -8.54 -17.33
N ILE A 290 9.40 -7.61 -17.59
CA ILE A 290 10.73 -7.95 -18.10
C ILE A 290 11.80 -7.74 -17.04
N ALA A 291 12.76 -8.66 -17.02
CA ALA A 291 14.06 -8.45 -16.43
C ALA A 291 15.13 -8.62 -17.50
N VAL A 292 16.19 -7.81 -17.45
CA VAL A 292 17.47 -8.08 -18.11
C VAL A 292 18.54 -8.08 -17.03
N ILE A 293 19.27 -9.18 -16.94
CA ILE A 293 20.31 -9.44 -15.95
C ILE A 293 21.63 -9.58 -16.69
N ASP A 294 22.61 -8.80 -16.24
CA ASP A 294 23.97 -8.72 -16.77
C ASP A 294 24.00 -8.47 -18.29
N GLY A 295 23.04 -7.69 -18.81
CA GLY A 295 22.71 -7.57 -20.24
C GLY A 295 23.80 -7.04 -21.18
N ALA A 296 24.94 -6.59 -20.66
CA ALA A 296 26.14 -6.24 -21.43
C ALA A 296 27.17 -7.38 -21.52
N ASP A 297 27.03 -8.41 -20.70
CA ASP A 297 28.03 -9.45 -20.48
C ASP A 297 27.87 -10.65 -21.45
N PRO A 298 28.95 -11.44 -21.68
CA PRO A 298 28.92 -12.60 -22.55
C PRO A 298 27.94 -13.70 -22.14
N GLU A 299 27.72 -13.84 -20.83
CA GLU A 299 26.69 -14.67 -20.22
C GLU A 299 25.64 -13.73 -19.64
N SER A 300 24.55 -13.55 -20.37
CA SER A 300 23.49 -12.59 -20.04
C SER A 300 22.12 -13.24 -20.20
N LEU A 301 21.17 -12.81 -19.38
CA LEU A 301 19.84 -13.43 -19.26
C LEU A 301 18.76 -12.35 -19.34
N ALA A 302 17.66 -12.65 -20.02
CA ALA A 302 16.45 -11.85 -19.96
C ALA A 302 15.21 -12.72 -19.70
N THR A 303 14.20 -12.14 -19.06
CA THR A 303 12.89 -12.75 -18.85
C THR A 303 11.78 -11.90 -19.46
N PHE A 304 10.71 -12.54 -19.95
CA PHE A 304 9.52 -11.92 -20.53
C PHE A 304 8.31 -12.88 -20.48
N GLY A 305 7.09 -12.38 -20.66
CA GLY A 305 5.87 -13.20 -20.66
C GLY A 305 4.67 -12.49 -20.03
N SER A 306 3.66 -13.26 -19.64
CA SER A 306 2.45 -12.74 -18.99
C SER A 306 2.63 -12.50 -17.48
N TYR A 307 3.47 -13.31 -16.85
CA TYR A 307 3.64 -13.45 -15.40
C TYR A 307 3.98 -12.13 -14.68
N ASN A 308 3.01 -11.60 -13.95
CA ASN A 308 3.25 -10.51 -13.00
C ASN A 308 4.15 -10.99 -11.85
N TRP A 309 5.01 -10.11 -11.34
CA TRP A 309 5.84 -10.41 -10.17
C TRP A 309 5.03 -10.23 -8.88
N SER A 310 3.97 -11.03 -8.72
CA SER A 310 3.05 -10.96 -7.59
C SER A 310 2.53 -12.34 -7.14
N TRP A 311 2.28 -12.49 -5.84
CA TRP A 311 1.79 -13.74 -5.24
C TRP A 311 0.58 -14.36 -5.96
N THR A 312 -0.35 -13.56 -6.48
CA THR A 312 -1.53 -14.04 -7.22
C THR A 312 -1.19 -14.63 -8.60
N ALA A 313 -0.15 -14.13 -9.27
CA ALA A 313 0.35 -14.74 -10.50
C ALA A 313 1.05 -16.07 -10.21
N GLU A 314 1.78 -16.16 -9.09
CA GLU A 314 2.41 -17.40 -8.64
C GLU A 314 1.40 -18.44 -8.13
N ASN A 315 0.26 -18.06 -7.53
CA ASN A 315 -0.61 -18.98 -6.79
C ASN A 315 -2.09 -19.02 -7.23
N SER A 316 -2.55 -18.19 -8.17
CA SER A 316 -3.99 -18.08 -8.50
C SER A 316 -4.32 -17.89 -9.98
N HIS A 317 -3.33 -17.63 -10.84
CA HIS A 317 -3.51 -17.46 -12.28
C HIS A 317 -2.94 -18.65 -13.08
N TYR A 318 -3.42 -18.84 -14.31
CA TYR A 318 -2.59 -19.41 -15.38
C TYR A 318 -1.69 -18.30 -15.97
N GLU A 319 -0.37 -18.51 -15.98
CA GLU A 319 0.65 -17.51 -16.36
C GLU A 319 1.84 -18.19 -17.04
N ASN A 320 2.52 -17.49 -17.97
CA ASN A 320 3.78 -17.94 -18.54
C ASN A 320 4.92 -16.96 -18.24
N ALA A 321 6.13 -17.52 -18.11
CA ALA A 321 7.38 -16.78 -18.06
C ALA A 321 8.41 -17.49 -18.95
N ASN A 322 9.13 -16.73 -19.77
CA ASN A 322 10.20 -17.21 -20.63
C ASN A 322 11.53 -16.68 -20.12
N PHE A 323 12.57 -17.51 -20.17
CA PHE A 323 13.94 -17.17 -19.81
C PHE A 323 14.83 -17.39 -21.04
N THR A 324 15.61 -16.37 -21.42
CA THR A 324 16.42 -16.44 -22.64
C THR A 324 17.83 -15.89 -22.46
N THR A 325 18.80 -16.62 -23.02
CA THR A 325 20.21 -16.24 -23.15
C THR A 325 20.59 -16.00 -24.63
N ASP A 326 19.60 -15.93 -25.53
CA ASP A 326 19.81 -15.48 -26.91
C ASP A 326 20.17 -14.00 -26.91
N ARG A 327 21.42 -13.69 -27.28
CA ARG A 327 21.97 -12.33 -27.17
C ARG A 327 21.22 -11.30 -27.99
N ALA A 328 20.57 -11.65 -29.11
CA ALA A 328 19.85 -10.67 -29.89
C ALA A 328 18.55 -10.24 -29.19
N ARG A 329 17.78 -11.20 -28.64
CA ARG A 329 16.58 -10.91 -27.84
C ARG A 329 16.92 -10.27 -26.48
N VAL A 330 18.02 -10.67 -25.84
CA VAL A 330 18.56 -9.98 -24.64
C VAL A 330 18.95 -8.53 -24.97
N SER A 331 19.70 -8.29 -26.05
CA SER A 331 20.11 -6.95 -26.48
C SER A 331 18.91 -6.08 -26.87
N ALA A 332 17.88 -6.63 -27.52
CA ALA A 332 16.66 -5.91 -27.87
C ALA A 332 15.88 -5.49 -26.61
N LEU A 333 15.79 -6.36 -25.60
CA LEU A 333 15.19 -6.02 -24.30
C LEU A 333 16.05 -5.02 -23.50
N ALA A 334 17.37 -5.05 -23.64
CA ALA A 334 18.27 -4.07 -23.03
C ALA A 334 18.13 -2.68 -23.68
N ASP A 335 18.13 -2.59 -25.02
CA ASP A 335 17.85 -1.34 -25.75
C ASP A 335 16.44 -0.81 -25.42
N TYR A 336 15.44 -1.69 -25.33
CA TYR A 336 14.08 -1.31 -24.92
C TYR A 336 14.03 -0.78 -23.50
N TRP A 337 14.68 -1.44 -22.53
CA TRP A 337 14.75 -0.98 -21.16
C TRP A 337 15.44 0.39 -21.06
N ASN A 338 16.55 0.60 -21.75
CA ASN A 338 17.24 1.89 -21.81
C ASN A 338 16.35 3.00 -22.41
N TRP A 339 15.49 2.65 -23.37
CA TRP A 339 14.50 3.57 -23.91
C TRP A 339 13.34 3.85 -22.92
N LEU A 340 12.80 2.83 -22.25
CA LEU A 340 11.80 3.00 -21.16
C LEU A 340 12.34 3.92 -20.06
N ASP A 341 13.57 3.70 -19.62
CA ASP A 341 14.29 4.50 -18.63
C ASP A 341 14.42 5.99 -19.04
N SER A 342 14.53 6.25 -20.35
CA SER A 342 14.64 7.61 -20.92
C SER A 342 13.31 8.38 -20.96
N VAL A 343 12.17 7.69 -21.02
CA VAL A 343 10.83 8.31 -21.02
C VAL A 343 10.16 8.34 -19.65
N ALA A 344 10.53 7.38 -18.78
CA ALA A 344 10.07 7.26 -17.40
C ALA A 344 10.55 8.41 -16.50
N LYS A 345 9.89 8.58 -15.34
CA LYS A 345 10.13 9.67 -14.39
C LYS A 345 10.70 9.14 -13.07
N PRO A 346 11.76 9.74 -12.48
CA PRO A 346 12.30 9.31 -11.19
C PRO A 346 11.25 9.28 -10.10
N ALA A 347 11.16 8.19 -9.34
CA ALA A 347 10.26 8.04 -8.20
C ALA A 347 11.09 7.81 -6.93
N GLY A 348 11.06 8.79 -6.02
CA GLY A 348 11.58 8.64 -4.66
C GLY A 348 10.45 8.44 -3.64
N HIS A 349 10.83 8.36 -2.37
CA HIS A 349 9.89 8.34 -1.24
C HIS A 349 8.88 9.51 -1.28
N ASP A 350 9.35 10.73 -1.61
CA ASP A 350 8.57 11.97 -1.51
C ASP A 350 7.79 12.34 -2.80
N SER A 351 7.99 11.56 -3.87
CA SER A 351 7.30 11.72 -5.16
C SER A 351 5.79 11.48 -5.02
N LYS A 352 4.99 12.16 -5.85
CA LYS A 352 3.51 12.11 -5.83
C LYS A 352 2.94 11.87 -7.23
N ALA A 353 1.68 11.42 -7.24
CA ALA A 353 0.84 11.27 -8.43
C ALA A 353 0.85 12.50 -9.36
N ALA A 354 0.82 13.71 -8.80
CA ALA A 354 0.66 14.96 -9.53
C ALA A 354 1.97 15.57 -10.07
N ASP A 355 3.14 15.01 -9.74
CA ASP A 355 4.44 15.68 -9.99
C ASP A 355 4.89 15.62 -11.48
N TYR A 356 4.18 14.86 -12.32
CA TYR A 356 4.62 14.55 -13.69
C TYR A 356 3.61 14.96 -14.77
N ALA A 357 4.04 15.84 -15.67
CA ALA A 357 3.41 16.00 -16.98
C ALA A 357 3.74 14.76 -17.84
N TRP A 358 2.74 13.91 -18.04
CA TRP A 358 2.86 12.70 -18.87
C TRP A 358 2.80 13.03 -20.37
N PRO A 359 3.66 12.43 -21.21
CA PRO A 359 3.63 12.66 -22.64
C PRO A 359 2.38 12.02 -23.27
N THR A 360 1.71 12.74 -24.17
CA THR A 360 0.59 12.21 -24.96
C THR A 360 1.05 11.33 -26.12
N SER A 361 2.33 11.44 -26.52
CA SER A 361 2.99 10.59 -27.52
C SER A 361 4.48 10.44 -27.23
N VAL A 362 5.07 9.33 -27.68
CA VAL A 362 6.52 9.08 -27.66
C VAL A 362 6.97 8.61 -29.05
N ALA A 363 8.25 8.79 -29.37
CA ALA A 363 8.84 8.13 -30.54
C ALA A 363 8.85 6.61 -30.33
N PRO A 364 8.67 5.77 -31.36
CA PRO A 364 8.60 4.32 -31.19
C PRO A 364 9.90 3.73 -30.61
N PRO A 365 9.82 2.62 -29.85
CA PRO A 365 10.97 1.98 -29.23
C PRO A 365 12.00 1.49 -30.27
N PRO A 366 13.31 1.64 -30.01
CA PRO A 366 14.37 1.25 -30.94
C PRO A 366 14.58 -0.28 -30.96
N VAL A 367 14.49 -0.89 -32.14
CA VAL A 367 14.92 -2.28 -32.38
C VAL A 367 16.21 -2.25 -33.21
N ARG A 368 17.38 -2.35 -32.55
CA ARG A 368 18.68 -2.28 -33.24
C ARG A 368 19.09 -3.59 -33.92
N VAL A 369 18.61 -4.72 -33.42
CA VAL A 369 18.94 -6.06 -33.94
C VAL A 369 17.64 -6.87 -34.07
N PRO A 370 16.91 -6.76 -35.19
CA PRO A 370 15.84 -7.70 -35.49
C PRO A 370 16.46 -9.07 -35.85
N LEU A 371 16.25 -10.09 -35.02
CA LEU A 371 16.26 -11.45 -35.54
C LEU A 371 15.04 -11.63 -36.45
N ASP A 372 15.26 -12.30 -37.56
CA ASP A 372 14.27 -12.65 -38.56
C ASP A 372 13.75 -14.07 -38.31
N VAL A 373 12.47 -14.17 -37.96
CA VAL A 373 11.74 -15.41 -37.69
C VAL A 373 10.94 -15.78 -38.95
N ALA A 374 11.41 -16.81 -39.65
CA ALA A 374 10.80 -17.27 -40.90
C ALA A 374 9.61 -18.19 -40.63
N PHE A 375 8.40 -17.76 -40.99
CA PHE A 375 7.18 -18.54 -40.81
C PHE A 375 6.39 -18.71 -42.11
N ASN A 376 6.30 -19.95 -42.60
CA ASN A 376 5.58 -20.38 -43.80
C ASN A 376 6.01 -19.70 -45.12
N ALA A 377 5.65 -18.43 -45.31
CA ALA A 377 5.96 -17.61 -46.49
C ALA A 377 6.19 -16.13 -46.12
N ILE A 378 6.32 -15.82 -44.83
CA ILE A 378 6.58 -14.48 -44.29
C ILE A 378 7.78 -14.51 -43.35
N HIS A 379 8.27 -13.31 -43.06
CA HIS A 379 9.41 -13.01 -42.20
C HIS A 379 8.94 -12.03 -41.12
N LEU A 380 9.18 -12.37 -39.86
CA LEU A 380 8.68 -11.64 -38.68
C LEU A 380 9.84 -11.21 -37.78
N PRO A 381 9.78 -10.03 -37.13
CA PRO A 381 10.74 -9.70 -36.09
C PRO A 381 10.53 -10.59 -34.85
N SER A 382 11.60 -11.15 -34.28
CA SER A 382 11.50 -11.97 -33.05
C SER A 382 10.97 -11.25 -31.80
N VAL A 383 10.97 -9.91 -31.83
CA VAL A 383 10.45 -9.03 -30.78
C VAL A 383 9.71 -7.87 -31.43
N VAL A 384 8.51 -7.58 -30.93
CA VAL A 384 7.73 -6.39 -31.23
C VAL A 384 7.54 -5.63 -29.91
N LEU A 385 7.71 -4.32 -29.96
CA LEU A 385 7.74 -3.45 -28.79
C LEU A 385 6.72 -2.34 -28.96
N SER A 386 5.96 -2.07 -27.91
CA SER A 386 4.91 -1.04 -27.89
C SER A 386 5.20 0.05 -26.84
N PRO A 387 4.60 1.25 -27.00
CA PRO A 387 3.68 1.65 -28.08
C PRO A 387 4.40 1.87 -29.42
N ASN A 388 3.88 1.29 -30.51
CA ASN A 388 4.31 1.59 -31.88
C ASN A 388 3.09 1.76 -32.78
N ARG A 389 2.92 2.96 -33.32
CA ARG A 389 1.81 3.34 -34.24
C ARG A 389 2.22 3.34 -35.72
N THR A 390 3.42 2.87 -36.06
CA THR A 390 3.87 2.76 -37.45
C THR A 390 3.08 1.66 -38.18
N PRO A 391 2.35 1.97 -39.26
CA PRO A 391 1.50 0.98 -39.93
C PRO A 391 2.31 -0.21 -40.47
N GLY A 392 1.91 -1.42 -40.08
CA GLY A 392 2.60 -2.66 -40.44
C GLY A 392 3.62 -3.15 -39.41
N GLU A 393 3.90 -2.38 -38.35
CA GLU A 393 4.89 -2.70 -37.32
C GLU A 393 4.32 -2.96 -35.91
N SER A 394 3.07 -2.59 -35.65
CA SER A 394 2.44 -2.79 -34.34
C SER A 394 2.29 -4.28 -33.96
N VAL A 395 2.04 -4.56 -32.69
CA VAL A 395 1.75 -5.94 -32.22
C VAL A 395 0.56 -6.53 -32.99
N GLU A 396 -0.49 -5.74 -33.22
CA GLU A 396 -1.65 -6.15 -34.03
C GLU A 396 -1.26 -6.41 -35.49
N ASP A 397 -0.38 -5.61 -36.11
CA ASP A 397 0.09 -5.85 -37.46
C ASP A 397 0.89 -7.16 -37.58
N ARG A 398 1.83 -7.41 -36.66
CA ARG A 398 2.71 -8.57 -36.74
C ARG A 398 1.98 -9.87 -36.40
N LEU A 399 1.08 -9.84 -35.41
CA LEU A 399 0.21 -10.99 -35.13
C LEU A 399 -0.79 -11.24 -36.26
N THR A 400 -1.39 -10.21 -36.88
CA THR A 400 -2.29 -10.44 -38.03
C THR A 400 -1.56 -10.90 -39.30
N GLN A 401 -0.30 -10.49 -39.51
CA GLN A 401 0.58 -11.10 -40.52
C GLN A 401 0.80 -12.60 -40.22
N ALA A 402 1.15 -12.95 -38.98
CA ALA A 402 1.42 -14.33 -38.55
C ALA A 402 0.18 -15.23 -38.68
N VAL A 403 -0.98 -14.78 -38.17
CA VAL A 403 -2.29 -15.46 -38.34
C VAL A 403 -2.70 -15.54 -39.82
N GLY A 404 -2.34 -14.55 -40.65
CA GLY A 404 -2.55 -14.58 -42.09
C GLY A 404 -1.72 -15.66 -42.81
N ALA A 405 -0.52 -15.96 -42.32
CA ALA A 405 0.39 -16.95 -42.89
C ALA A 405 0.17 -18.39 -42.37
N ALA A 406 -0.64 -18.60 -41.33
CA ALA A 406 -1.00 -19.93 -40.83
C ALA A 406 -1.87 -20.71 -41.83
N LYS A 407 -1.61 -22.01 -41.96
CA LYS A 407 -2.18 -22.91 -42.98
C LYS A 407 -3.11 -23.99 -42.43
N SER A 408 -3.06 -24.29 -41.13
CA SER A 408 -3.69 -25.47 -40.53
C SER A 408 -4.25 -25.26 -39.13
N SER A 409 -3.55 -24.54 -38.24
CA SER A 409 -4.08 -24.22 -36.90
C SER A 409 -3.64 -22.85 -36.37
N VAL A 410 -4.52 -22.28 -35.54
CA VAL A 410 -4.30 -21.07 -34.75
C VAL A 410 -4.91 -21.30 -33.36
N ASP A 411 -4.07 -21.59 -32.36
CA ASP A 411 -4.49 -21.91 -31.00
C ASP A 411 -4.11 -20.76 -30.06
N VAL A 412 -5.08 -20.14 -29.39
CA VAL A 412 -4.96 -18.84 -28.71
C VAL A 412 -5.41 -18.95 -27.26
N SER A 413 -4.58 -18.51 -26.31
CA SER A 413 -5.00 -18.28 -24.91
C SER A 413 -4.69 -16.82 -24.55
N ILE A 414 -5.73 -16.05 -24.25
CA ILE A 414 -5.64 -14.60 -24.11
C ILE A 414 -6.59 -14.08 -23.03
N PHE A 415 -6.03 -13.37 -22.04
CA PHE A 415 -6.82 -12.72 -21.00
C PHE A 415 -7.86 -11.74 -21.56
N ALA A 416 -7.47 -10.86 -22.48
CA ALA A 416 -8.37 -9.86 -23.07
C ALA A 416 -8.18 -9.68 -24.59
N LEU A 417 -9.29 -9.75 -25.32
CA LEU A 417 -9.39 -9.51 -26.77
C LEU A 417 -10.35 -8.34 -27.02
N ARG A 418 -9.83 -7.23 -27.55
CA ARG A 418 -10.56 -6.04 -28.02
C ARG A 418 -9.83 -5.41 -29.21
N SER A 419 -9.61 -6.24 -30.22
CA SER A 419 -8.98 -5.87 -31.49
C SER A 419 -9.82 -6.46 -32.62
N THR A 420 -10.53 -5.60 -33.34
CA THR A 420 -11.31 -6.01 -34.52
C THR A 420 -10.40 -6.56 -35.60
N LYS A 421 -9.20 -5.99 -35.75
CA LYS A 421 -8.17 -6.42 -36.69
C LYS A 421 -7.70 -7.86 -36.42
N ILE A 422 -7.42 -8.21 -35.16
CA ILE A 422 -7.06 -9.59 -34.78
C ILE A 422 -8.26 -10.53 -34.93
N ALA A 423 -9.45 -10.13 -34.49
CA ALA A 423 -10.66 -10.96 -34.62
C ALA A 423 -11.02 -11.26 -36.08
N GLU A 424 -10.90 -10.27 -36.98
CA GLU A 424 -11.08 -10.45 -38.42
C GLU A 424 -10.00 -11.35 -39.04
N ALA A 425 -8.76 -11.29 -38.56
CA ALA A 425 -7.69 -12.19 -39.02
C ALA A 425 -7.95 -13.65 -38.60
N LEU A 426 -8.45 -13.88 -37.38
CA LEU A 426 -8.90 -15.21 -36.92
C LEU A 426 -10.09 -15.72 -37.75
N ALA A 427 -11.08 -14.88 -37.99
CA ALA A 427 -12.21 -15.19 -38.88
C ALA A 427 -11.78 -15.42 -40.34
N ALA A 428 -10.69 -14.79 -40.79
CA ALA A 428 -10.08 -15.03 -42.08
C ALA A 428 -9.30 -16.36 -42.13
N ALA A 429 -8.66 -16.77 -41.03
CA ALA A 429 -8.02 -18.09 -40.92
C ALA A 429 -9.05 -19.23 -41.06
N LEU A 430 -10.19 -19.10 -40.37
CA LEU A 430 -11.35 -20.00 -40.54
C LEU A 430 -11.81 -20.08 -42.01
N LYS A 431 -11.94 -18.93 -42.69
CA LYS A 431 -12.33 -18.87 -44.11
C LYS A 431 -11.29 -19.50 -45.06
N ARG A 432 -10.03 -19.61 -44.65
CA ARG A 432 -8.97 -20.35 -45.38
C ARG A 432 -8.92 -21.85 -45.05
N GLY A 433 -9.78 -22.33 -44.14
CA GLY A 433 -9.86 -23.73 -43.73
C GLY A 433 -8.98 -24.12 -42.54
N ALA A 434 -8.29 -23.17 -41.90
CA ALA A 434 -7.54 -23.44 -40.67
C ALA A 434 -8.49 -23.66 -39.48
N ASN A 435 -8.06 -24.49 -38.53
CA ASN A 435 -8.73 -24.63 -37.24
C ASN A 435 -8.31 -23.50 -36.30
N VAL A 436 -9.28 -22.83 -35.67
CA VAL A 436 -9.05 -21.77 -34.70
C VAL A 436 -9.60 -22.21 -33.34
N ARG A 437 -8.75 -22.28 -32.32
CA ARG A 437 -9.15 -22.59 -30.95
C ARG A 437 -8.81 -21.41 -30.06
N LEU A 438 -9.78 -20.89 -29.32
CA LEU A 438 -9.62 -19.71 -28.49
C LEU A 438 -10.04 -20.01 -27.05
N ILE A 439 -9.12 -19.87 -26.11
CA ILE A 439 -9.39 -19.77 -24.67
C ILE A 439 -9.34 -18.29 -24.30
N MET A 440 -10.38 -17.80 -23.64
CA MET A 440 -10.40 -16.48 -23.00
C MET A 440 -10.64 -16.60 -21.51
N ASP A 441 -10.17 -15.60 -20.76
CA ASP A 441 -10.50 -15.47 -19.34
C ASP A 441 -12.02 -15.40 -19.13
N ALA A 442 -12.54 -16.23 -18.24
CA ALA A 442 -13.97 -16.35 -17.97
C ALA A 442 -14.56 -15.07 -17.35
N GLY A 443 -13.77 -14.29 -16.61
CA GLY A 443 -14.18 -12.99 -16.08
C GLY A 443 -14.25 -11.94 -17.18
N GLN A 444 -13.21 -11.81 -18.01
CA GLN A 444 -13.21 -10.85 -19.12
C GLN A 444 -14.28 -11.17 -20.17
N ALA A 445 -14.44 -12.45 -20.54
CA ALA A 445 -15.45 -12.90 -21.50
C ALA A 445 -16.90 -12.76 -21.00
N ALA A 446 -17.12 -12.53 -19.70
CA ALA A 446 -18.42 -12.20 -19.12
C ALA A 446 -18.74 -10.69 -19.14
N THR A 447 -17.81 -9.82 -19.56
CA THR A 447 -18.04 -8.36 -19.68
C THR A 447 -18.63 -7.99 -21.04
N ASP A 448 -19.42 -6.91 -21.10
CA ASP A 448 -19.90 -6.34 -22.37
C ASP A 448 -18.76 -5.83 -23.28
N VAL A 449 -17.58 -5.56 -22.72
CA VAL A 449 -16.44 -4.94 -23.42
C VAL A 449 -15.59 -5.97 -24.17
N PHE A 450 -15.26 -7.10 -23.54
CA PHE A 450 -14.43 -8.16 -24.11
C PHE A 450 -15.25 -9.39 -24.54
N GLY A 451 -16.34 -9.69 -23.81
CA GLY A 451 -17.28 -10.75 -24.16
C GLY A 451 -17.95 -10.55 -25.52
N LEU A 452 -18.06 -9.31 -26.00
CA LEU A 452 -18.50 -8.97 -27.37
C LEU A 452 -17.70 -9.72 -28.46
N TYR A 453 -16.39 -9.89 -28.26
CA TYR A 453 -15.50 -10.57 -29.21
C TYR A 453 -15.62 -12.09 -29.11
N ALA A 454 -15.74 -12.63 -27.90
CA ALA A 454 -16.03 -14.05 -27.67
C ALA A 454 -17.38 -14.45 -28.32
N GLN A 455 -18.41 -13.64 -28.12
CA GLN A 455 -19.74 -13.79 -28.73
C GLN A 455 -19.69 -13.75 -30.27
N TRP A 456 -18.96 -12.80 -30.84
CA TRP A 456 -18.81 -12.68 -32.29
C TRP A 456 -18.12 -13.90 -32.90
N LEU A 457 -16.96 -14.30 -32.36
CA LEU A 457 -16.19 -15.44 -32.86
C LEU A 457 -16.95 -16.76 -32.70
N ALA A 458 -17.67 -16.96 -31.57
CA ALA A 458 -18.49 -18.15 -31.35
C ALA A 458 -19.67 -18.26 -32.34
N HIS A 459 -20.27 -17.14 -32.75
CA HIS A 459 -21.36 -17.12 -33.73
C HIS A 459 -20.93 -17.53 -35.15
N LEU A 460 -19.64 -17.40 -35.50
CA LEU A 460 -19.10 -17.80 -36.80
C LEU A 460 -19.12 -19.33 -37.00
N GLU A 461 -19.07 -20.13 -35.92
CA GLU A 461 -19.21 -21.59 -36.00
C GLU A 461 -20.68 -21.98 -36.24
N THR A 462 -21.63 -21.33 -35.55
CA THR A 462 -23.07 -21.65 -35.69
C THR A 462 -23.68 -21.35 -37.05
N THR A 463 -23.01 -20.50 -37.84
CA THR A 463 -23.46 -20.07 -39.18
C THR A 463 -22.78 -20.83 -40.32
N ARG A 464 -21.91 -21.81 -40.02
CA ARG A 464 -21.10 -22.50 -41.02
C ARG A 464 -21.71 -23.81 -41.49
N ALA A 465 -21.75 -24.02 -42.81
CA ALA A 465 -22.00 -25.34 -43.39
C ALA A 465 -20.77 -26.24 -43.15
N SER A 466 -20.98 -27.51 -42.80
CA SER A 466 -19.91 -28.47 -42.52
C SER A 466 -19.01 -28.71 -43.74
N GLY A 467 -17.69 -28.63 -43.53
CA GLY A 467 -16.67 -28.71 -44.58
C GLY A 467 -15.26 -28.71 -43.96
N ASP A 468 -14.49 -27.65 -44.20
CA ASP A 468 -13.06 -27.59 -43.87
C ASP A 468 -12.74 -26.53 -42.79
N GLY A 469 -12.29 -26.96 -41.61
CA GLY A 469 -11.90 -26.10 -40.48
C GLY A 469 -13.05 -25.76 -39.50
N ARG A 470 -12.70 -25.22 -38.33
CA ARG A 470 -13.61 -24.88 -37.21
C ARG A 470 -13.13 -23.63 -36.48
N ILE A 471 -14.04 -22.85 -35.89
CA ILE A 471 -13.69 -21.95 -34.79
C ILE A 471 -14.38 -22.40 -33.50
N GLU A 472 -13.61 -22.61 -32.44
CA GLU A 472 -14.16 -22.99 -31.14
C GLU A 472 -13.66 -22.02 -30.07
N VAL A 473 -14.60 -21.41 -29.35
CA VAL A 473 -14.32 -20.48 -28.25
C VAL A 473 -14.66 -21.19 -26.94
N ARG A 474 -13.72 -21.15 -25.99
CA ARG A 474 -13.85 -21.65 -24.63
C ARG A 474 -13.46 -20.57 -23.63
N THR A 475 -13.92 -20.71 -22.39
CA THR A 475 -13.50 -19.86 -21.28
C THR A 475 -12.89 -20.67 -20.14
N LEU A 476 -11.89 -20.08 -19.51
CA LEU A 476 -11.15 -20.66 -18.39
C LEU A 476 -10.99 -19.60 -17.29
N ALA A 477 -11.05 -20.04 -16.03
CA ALA A 477 -10.65 -19.26 -14.86
C ALA A 477 -9.40 -19.91 -14.26
N GLY A 478 -8.78 -19.26 -13.27
CA GLY A 478 -7.60 -19.79 -12.59
C GLY A 478 -7.77 -21.20 -11.99
N PRO A 479 -6.65 -21.89 -11.67
CA PRO A 479 -6.63 -23.32 -11.39
C PRO A 479 -7.25 -23.78 -10.05
N ASP A 480 -7.54 -22.87 -9.13
CA ASP A 480 -8.00 -23.18 -7.76
C ASP A 480 -9.49 -22.84 -7.53
N PRO A 481 -10.47 -23.60 -8.06
CA PRO A 481 -11.89 -23.31 -7.83
C PRO A 481 -12.34 -23.46 -6.37
N GLY A 482 -11.46 -23.93 -5.46
CA GLY A 482 -11.69 -24.00 -4.02
C GLY A 482 -11.22 -22.76 -3.24
N SER A 483 -10.54 -21.82 -3.91
CA SER A 483 -9.88 -20.67 -3.28
C SER A 483 -10.83 -19.71 -2.57
N ASP A 484 -10.26 -18.98 -1.61
CA ASP A 484 -10.91 -17.88 -0.89
C ASP A 484 -10.96 -16.61 -1.72
N PHE A 485 -10.05 -16.51 -2.70
CA PHE A 485 -9.89 -15.37 -3.59
C PHE A 485 -10.42 -15.69 -4.99
N GLN A 486 -11.69 -16.10 -5.07
CA GLN A 486 -12.33 -16.50 -6.35
C GLN A 486 -12.29 -15.38 -7.42
N LEU A 487 -12.29 -14.11 -7.00
CA LEU A 487 -12.15 -12.94 -7.87
C LEU A 487 -10.69 -12.67 -8.33
N ALA A 488 -9.70 -13.37 -7.75
CA ALA A 488 -8.30 -13.28 -8.17
C ALA A 488 -7.93 -14.33 -9.25
N GLN A 489 -8.79 -15.33 -9.48
CA GLN A 489 -8.53 -16.42 -10.43
C GLN A 489 -8.69 -15.99 -11.88
N LYS A 490 -7.69 -16.28 -12.72
CA LYS A 490 -7.66 -15.85 -14.13
C LYS A 490 -6.99 -16.87 -15.05
N ASP A 491 -7.43 -16.93 -16.31
CA ASP A 491 -6.51 -17.28 -17.40
C ASP A 491 -5.79 -16.00 -17.82
N HIS A 492 -4.64 -15.72 -17.20
CA HIS A 492 -3.90 -14.47 -17.44
C HIS A 492 -2.84 -14.60 -18.54
N HIS A 493 -2.75 -15.74 -19.24
CA HIS A 493 -1.88 -15.89 -20.39
C HIS A 493 -2.12 -14.85 -21.49
N LYS A 494 -1.07 -14.64 -22.29
CA LYS A 494 -1.13 -14.05 -23.62
C LYS A 494 -0.22 -14.88 -24.52
N PHE A 495 -0.79 -15.75 -25.35
CA PHE A 495 -0.07 -16.42 -26.42
C PHE A 495 -0.97 -16.91 -27.58
N THR A 496 -0.37 -17.03 -28.76
CA THR A 496 -0.94 -17.70 -29.94
C THR A 496 0.06 -18.68 -30.54
N ILE A 497 -0.36 -19.91 -30.80
CA ILE A 497 0.41 -20.97 -31.47
C ILE A 497 -0.10 -21.12 -32.91
N LEU A 498 0.81 -21.12 -33.88
CA LEU A 498 0.52 -21.11 -35.31
C LEU A 498 1.13 -22.35 -35.97
N ASP A 499 0.30 -23.18 -36.61
CA ASP A 499 0.65 -24.46 -37.24
C ASP A 499 1.48 -25.42 -36.36
N GLY A 500 1.41 -25.27 -35.03
CA GLY A 500 2.23 -26.00 -34.06
C GLY A 500 3.74 -25.72 -34.14
N LYS A 501 4.16 -24.58 -34.72
CA LYS A 501 5.56 -24.29 -35.07
C LYS A 501 6.07 -22.93 -34.58
N LEU A 502 5.19 -21.93 -34.57
CA LEU A 502 5.50 -20.57 -34.15
C LEU A 502 4.61 -20.19 -32.97
N VAL A 503 5.19 -19.61 -31.93
CA VAL A 503 4.46 -19.01 -30.80
C VAL A 503 4.66 -17.50 -30.84
N GLU A 504 3.57 -16.75 -30.73
CA GLU A 504 3.58 -15.37 -30.24
C GLU A 504 3.28 -15.41 -28.74
N THR A 505 4.04 -14.70 -27.92
CA THR A 505 3.75 -14.53 -26.48
C THR A 505 4.46 -13.29 -25.90
N GLY A 506 3.93 -12.71 -24.82
CA GLY A 506 4.55 -11.56 -24.16
C GLY A 506 3.64 -10.98 -23.09
N SER A 507 3.78 -9.68 -22.83
CA SER A 507 2.88 -8.97 -21.92
C SER A 507 1.58 -8.50 -22.58
N ALA A 508 1.59 -8.29 -23.90
CA ALA A 508 0.53 -7.64 -24.66
C ALA A 508 -0.78 -8.42 -24.69
N ASN A 509 -1.87 -7.81 -24.21
CA ASN A 509 -3.23 -8.29 -24.50
C ASN A 509 -3.63 -7.93 -25.93
N TYR A 510 -4.58 -8.66 -26.55
CA TYR A 510 -4.96 -8.44 -27.95
C TYR A 510 -5.96 -7.28 -28.10
N THR A 511 -5.46 -6.07 -27.84
CA THR A 511 -6.24 -4.83 -27.80
C THR A 511 -5.50 -3.68 -28.47
N LYS A 512 -6.25 -2.75 -29.07
CA LYS A 512 -5.73 -1.51 -29.66
C LYS A 512 -4.85 -0.71 -28.68
N TYR A 513 -5.24 -0.67 -27.41
CA TYR A 513 -4.50 -0.02 -26.33
C TYR A 513 -3.13 -0.67 -26.07
N ALA A 514 -3.04 -2.00 -26.08
CA ALA A 514 -1.77 -2.70 -25.92
C ALA A 514 -0.78 -2.40 -27.05
N ALA A 515 -1.27 -2.33 -28.29
CA ALA A 515 -0.43 -2.03 -29.45
C ALA A 515 0.07 -0.56 -29.49
N GLU A 516 -0.82 0.40 -29.20
CA GLU A 516 -0.62 1.81 -29.55
C GLU A 516 -0.53 2.80 -28.36
N ALA A 517 -0.72 2.34 -27.11
CA ALA A 517 -0.69 3.21 -25.92
C ALA A 517 -0.02 2.63 -24.67
N ASN A 518 -0.10 1.32 -24.43
CA ASN A 518 0.66 0.68 -23.36
C ASN A 518 2.13 0.52 -23.74
N PHE A 519 3.00 0.45 -22.73
CA PHE A 519 4.33 -0.11 -22.90
C PHE A 519 4.25 -1.63 -22.72
N GLU A 520 4.52 -2.37 -23.79
CA GLU A 520 4.37 -3.84 -23.87
C GLU A 520 5.51 -4.45 -24.70
N ASN A 521 5.68 -5.76 -24.53
CA ASN A 521 6.45 -6.63 -25.42
C ASN A 521 5.55 -7.75 -25.98
N ALA A 522 5.87 -8.19 -27.20
CA ALA A 522 5.39 -9.40 -27.83
C ALA A 522 6.58 -10.09 -28.52
N HIS A 523 6.72 -11.39 -28.38
CA HIS A 523 7.87 -12.16 -28.84
C HIS A 523 7.43 -13.31 -29.74
N PHE A 524 8.10 -13.46 -30.87
CA PHE A 524 7.93 -14.58 -31.79
C PHE A 524 9.03 -15.63 -31.51
N LEU A 525 8.59 -16.88 -31.28
CA LEU A 525 9.41 -18.03 -30.91
C LEU A 525 9.17 -19.19 -31.90
N ASP A 526 10.21 -19.56 -32.64
CA ASP A 526 10.22 -20.63 -33.66
C ASP A 526 11.03 -21.86 -33.24
N GLU A 527 11.62 -21.85 -32.04
CA GLU A 527 12.30 -23.00 -31.44
C GLU A 527 11.31 -24.17 -31.25
N PRO A 528 11.52 -25.32 -31.94
CA PRO A 528 10.56 -26.43 -31.95
C PRO A 528 10.36 -27.13 -30.60
N THR A 529 11.15 -26.82 -29.58
CA THR A 529 10.93 -27.27 -28.20
C THR A 529 9.94 -26.35 -27.49
N ASP A 530 10.15 -25.03 -27.55
CA ASP A 530 9.31 -24.02 -26.89
C ASP A 530 7.88 -24.05 -27.46
N ALA A 531 7.74 -24.22 -28.77
CA ALA A 531 6.44 -24.42 -29.42
C ALA A 531 5.68 -25.65 -28.91
N LYS A 532 6.38 -26.71 -28.49
CA LYS A 532 5.77 -27.91 -27.87
C LYS A 532 5.43 -27.67 -26.40
N SER A 533 6.22 -26.87 -25.67
CA SER A 533 5.89 -26.46 -24.30
C SER A 533 4.54 -25.74 -24.26
N TYR A 534 4.37 -24.76 -25.15
CA TYR A 534 3.12 -24.01 -25.29
C TYR A 534 1.96 -24.89 -25.81
N ALA A 535 2.19 -25.76 -26.79
CA ALA A 535 1.14 -26.66 -27.29
C ALA A 535 0.66 -27.65 -26.22
N PHE A 536 1.57 -28.20 -25.41
CA PHE A 536 1.23 -29.04 -24.26
C PHE A 536 0.34 -28.28 -23.26
N MET A 537 0.74 -27.06 -22.88
CA MET A 537 -0.04 -26.25 -21.95
C MET A 537 -1.40 -25.88 -22.52
N PHE A 538 -1.47 -25.58 -23.82
CA PHE A 538 -2.73 -25.30 -24.49
C PHE A 538 -3.69 -26.48 -24.44
N GLU A 539 -3.26 -27.71 -24.77
CA GLU A 539 -4.14 -28.89 -24.70
C GLU A 539 -4.61 -29.20 -23.27
N HIS A 540 -3.73 -29.01 -22.27
CA HIS A 540 -4.08 -29.16 -20.85
C HIS A 540 -5.16 -28.17 -20.42
N MET A 541 -5.01 -26.90 -20.77
CA MET A 541 -6.03 -25.87 -20.54
C MET A 541 -7.30 -26.11 -21.36
N TRP A 542 -7.18 -26.54 -22.62
CA TRP A 542 -8.30 -26.82 -23.52
C TRP A 542 -9.21 -27.91 -22.96
N GLY A 543 -8.63 -28.95 -22.35
CA GLY A 543 -9.36 -30.00 -21.63
C GLY A 543 -10.10 -29.53 -20.37
N LYS A 544 -9.62 -28.46 -19.71
CA LYS A 544 -10.25 -27.84 -18.52
C LYS A 544 -11.24 -26.71 -18.88
N ALA A 545 -11.04 -26.04 -20.01
CA ALA A 545 -11.82 -24.88 -20.45
C ALA A 545 -13.24 -25.27 -20.91
N LYS A 546 -14.21 -24.40 -20.60
CA LYS A 546 -15.64 -24.64 -20.84
C LYS A 546 -16.06 -24.03 -22.19
N PRO A 547 -16.83 -24.74 -23.04
CA PRO A 547 -17.38 -24.16 -24.28
C PRO A 547 -18.16 -22.87 -24.02
N PHE A 548 -17.85 -21.81 -24.78
CA PHE A 548 -18.56 -20.54 -24.71
C PHE A 548 -19.85 -20.61 -25.52
N ALA A 549 -20.96 -20.12 -24.96
CA ALA A 549 -22.26 -20.16 -25.61
C ALA A 549 -22.35 -19.10 -26.73
N ALA A 550 -22.44 -19.54 -27.99
CA ALA A 550 -22.67 -18.66 -29.13
C ALA A 550 -24.05 -17.97 -29.04
N PRO A 551 -24.16 -16.66 -29.28
CA PRO A 551 -25.45 -15.97 -29.33
C PRO A 551 -26.23 -16.36 -30.59
N ALA A 552 -27.55 -16.30 -30.53
CA ALA A 552 -28.42 -16.58 -31.69
C ALA A 552 -28.35 -15.50 -32.80
N ILE A 553 -27.82 -14.31 -32.49
CA ILE A 553 -27.63 -13.19 -33.41
C ILE A 553 -26.18 -12.73 -33.29
N ALA A 554 -25.51 -12.48 -34.41
CA ALA A 554 -24.17 -11.90 -34.43
C ALA A 554 -24.18 -10.50 -33.77
N PRO A 555 -23.35 -10.23 -32.74
CA PRO A 555 -23.14 -8.86 -32.28
C PRO A 555 -22.37 -8.05 -33.33
N ILE A 556 -22.48 -6.72 -33.25
CA ILE A 556 -21.70 -5.80 -34.10
C ILE A 556 -20.42 -5.44 -33.33
N LEU A 557 -19.25 -5.78 -33.89
CA LEU A 557 -17.97 -5.28 -33.39
C LEU A 557 -17.80 -3.79 -33.75
N PRO A 558 -17.12 -2.99 -32.91
CA PRO A 558 -16.65 -1.67 -33.33
C PRO A 558 -15.63 -1.82 -34.47
N THR A 559 -15.58 -0.87 -35.39
CA THR A 559 -14.53 -0.82 -36.42
C THR A 559 -13.18 -0.43 -35.81
N ASP A 560 -12.06 -0.80 -36.45
CA ASP A 560 -10.72 -0.36 -36.03
C ASP A 560 -10.61 1.18 -35.96
N ALA A 561 -11.31 1.89 -36.85
CA ALA A 561 -11.39 3.36 -36.83
C ALA A 561 -12.14 3.91 -35.60
N GLN A 562 -13.13 3.19 -35.07
CA GLN A 562 -13.78 3.57 -33.80
C GLN A 562 -12.87 3.28 -32.60
N LEU A 563 -12.16 2.14 -32.59
CA LEU A 563 -11.16 1.83 -31.57
C LEU A 563 -10.00 2.86 -31.58
N GLN A 564 -9.59 3.33 -32.75
CA GLN A 564 -8.64 4.44 -32.91
C GLN A 564 -9.19 5.76 -32.34
N ALA A 565 -10.44 6.11 -32.67
CA ALA A 565 -11.07 7.34 -32.17
C ALA A 565 -11.23 7.33 -30.64
N GLU A 566 -11.52 6.18 -30.03
CA GLU A 566 -11.50 6.01 -28.57
C GLU A 566 -10.10 6.20 -27.96
N LEU A 567 -9.04 5.74 -28.65
CA LEU A 567 -7.65 5.88 -28.21
C LEU A 567 -7.13 7.32 -28.30
N ASP A 568 -7.56 8.05 -29.33
CA ASP A 568 -7.12 9.41 -29.63
C ASP A 568 -8.00 10.49 -29.00
N THR A 569 -9.08 10.08 -28.31
CA THR A 569 -9.86 10.98 -27.44
C THR A 569 -9.02 11.37 -26.22
N PRO A 570 -8.78 12.68 -25.98
CA PRO A 570 -8.06 13.13 -24.79
C PRO A 570 -8.81 12.75 -23.50
N ALA A 571 -8.07 12.36 -22.47
CA ALA A 571 -8.62 12.28 -21.12
C ALA A 571 -9.08 13.69 -20.66
N ASP A 572 -10.28 13.78 -20.10
CA ASP A 572 -10.77 15.03 -19.50
C ASP A 572 -9.76 15.52 -18.45
N PRO A 573 -9.27 16.77 -18.54
CA PRO A 573 -8.27 17.27 -17.61
C PRO A 573 -8.91 17.51 -16.25
N ALA A 574 -8.68 16.58 -15.31
CA ALA A 574 -9.02 16.78 -13.91
C ALA A 574 -8.42 18.11 -13.43
N PRO A 575 -9.23 19.09 -12.99
CA PRO A 575 -8.75 20.42 -12.69
C PRO A 575 -7.88 20.39 -11.43
N ALA A 576 -6.57 20.57 -11.60
CA ALA A 576 -5.64 20.67 -10.48
C ALA A 576 -6.02 21.86 -9.57
N PRO A 577 -6.35 21.63 -8.29
CA PRO A 577 -6.77 22.71 -7.40
C PRO A 577 -5.56 23.61 -7.07
N ALA A 578 -5.60 24.86 -7.50
CA ALA A 578 -4.57 25.84 -7.20
C ALA A 578 -4.58 26.19 -5.70
N ALA A 579 -3.63 25.64 -4.94
CA ALA A 579 -3.47 25.92 -3.52
C ALA A 579 -2.57 27.16 -3.28
N PRO A 580 -3.02 28.16 -2.48
CA PRO A 580 -2.19 29.32 -2.16
C PRO A 580 -1.05 28.98 -1.20
N GLY A 581 0.01 29.80 -1.30
CA GLY A 581 1.34 29.51 -0.78
C GLY A 581 1.46 29.36 0.74
N ALA A 582 2.12 28.28 1.12
CA ALA A 582 2.85 28.06 2.37
C ALA A 582 4.09 27.20 2.01
N PRO A 583 5.10 27.05 2.89
CA PRO A 583 6.31 26.28 2.55
C PRO A 583 5.98 24.85 2.09
N THR A 584 6.43 24.48 0.89
CA THR A 584 6.29 23.14 0.33
C THR A 584 7.07 22.09 1.13
N ASP A 585 8.18 22.53 1.70
CA ASP A 585 9.22 21.67 2.26
C ASP A 585 9.11 21.64 3.79
N MET A 586 9.39 20.48 4.40
CA MET A 586 9.41 20.37 5.87
C MET A 586 10.58 21.19 6.45
N PRO A 587 10.36 22.01 7.50
CA PRO A 587 11.45 22.64 8.23
C PRO A 587 12.45 21.59 8.74
N SER A 588 13.74 21.80 8.53
CA SER A 588 14.78 20.87 8.98
C SER A 588 14.79 20.76 10.51
N ALA A 589 14.53 19.56 11.03
CA ALA A 589 14.62 19.28 12.46
C ALA A 589 16.03 19.56 13.01
N ARG A 590 16.13 19.92 14.30
CA ARG A 590 17.43 20.12 14.94
C ARG A 590 18.15 18.78 15.08
N ARG A 591 19.48 18.81 14.95
CA ARG A 591 20.33 17.64 15.18
C ARG A 591 20.42 17.33 16.66
N VAL A 592 20.07 16.10 17.03
CA VAL A 592 20.17 15.55 18.37
C VAL A 592 21.25 14.47 18.35
N GLU A 593 22.42 14.76 18.90
CA GLU A 593 23.58 13.87 18.83
C GLU A 593 23.65 12.95 20.05
N PHE A 594 23.65 11.64 19.83
CA PHE A 594 23.73 10.61 20.87
C PHE A 594 24.73 9.53 20.44
N HIS A 595 25.77 9.32 21.24
CA HIS A 595 26.79 8.29 21.02
C HIS A 595 27.49 8.29 19.65
N GLY A 596 27.54 9.43 18.97
CA GLY A 596 28.13 9.57 17.62
C GLY A 596 27.15 9.28 16.49
N GLN A 597 25.90 8.97 16.82
CA GLN A 597 24.77 8.96 15.90
C GLN A 597 23.99 10.27 16.01
N VAL A 598 23.22 10.60 14.98
CA VAL A 598 22.50 11.87 14.84
C VAL A 598 21.04 11.58 14.53
N PHE A 599 20.16 12.08 15.39
CA PHE A 599 18.70 11.95 15.30
C PHE A 599 18.09 13.32 14.97
N PRO A 600 16.94 13.38 14.28
CA PRO A 600 16.17 14.61 14.15
C PRO A 600 15.38 14.87 15.44
N SER A 601 15.26 16.13 15.87
CA SER A 601 14.49 16.49 17.08
C SER A 601 12.99 16.17 17.01
N PHE A 602 12.45 15.98 15.80
CA PHE A 602 11.12 15.46 15.51
C PHE A 602 11.12 14.63 14.23
N ALA A 603 10.15 13.72 14.09
CA ALA A 603 9.83 13.05 12.84
C ALA A 603 8.32 12.77 12.77
N PHE A 604 7.78 12.66 11.55
CA PHE A 604 6.34 12.52 11.29
C PHE A 604 6.06 11.44 10.24
N ARG A 605 5.11 10.52 10.49
CA ARG A 605 4.58 9.67 9.41
C ARG A 605 3.50 10.42 8.63
N PRO A 606 3.51 10.36 7.27
CA PRO A 606 4.46 9.62 6.42
C PRO A 606 5.76 10.37 6.08
N PHE A 607 5.83 11.67 6.37
CA PHE A 607 6.83 12.59 5.81
C PHE A 607 8.30 12.29 6.18
N SER A 608 8.55 11.37 7.10
CA SER A 608 9.83 10.72 7.35
C SER A 608 9.56 9.30 7.91
N PRO A 609 10.36 8.27 7.59
CA PRO A 609 10.23 6.96 8.24
C PRO A 609 10.69 7.05 9.70
N ILE A 610 10.02 6.34 10.61
CA ILE A 610 10.32 6.41 12.05
C ILE A 610 11.02 5.13 12.53
N GLU A 611 10.60 3.95 12.06
CA GLU A 611 11.20 2.65 12.38
C GLU A 611 12.75 2.65 12.30
N PRO A 612 13.40 3.20 11.26
CA PRO A 612 14.87 3.24 11.19
C PRO A 612 15.52 4.08 12.29
N LEU A 613 14.85 5.13 12.78
CA LEU A 613 15.33 5.97 13.89
C LEU A 613 15.19 5.23 15.23
N VAL A 614 14.15 4.40 15.39
CA VAL A 614 14.01 3.51 16.56
C VAL A 614 15.14 2.48 16.57
N VAL A 615 15.39 1.82 15.43
CA VAL A 615 16.50 0.88 15.26
C VAL A 615 17.84 1.57 15.53
N GLN A 616 18.06 2.78 15.02
CA GLN A 616 19.28 3.55 15.30
C GLN A 616 19.44 3.88 16.80
N ALA A 617 18.35 4.20 17.52
CA ALA A 617 18.39 4.46 18.96
C ALA A 617 18.76 3.20 19.77
N VAL A 618 18.10 2.07 19.49
CA VAL A 618 18.40 0.76 20.11
C VAL A 618 19.83 0.30 19.78
N ARG A 619 20.31 0.55 18.55
CA ARG A 619 21.69 0.28 18.11
C ARG A 619 22.73 1.15 18.85
N SER A 620 22.37 2.38 19.17
CA SER A 620 23.28 3.37 19.81
C SER A 620 23.45 3.19 21.31
N ALA A 621 22.55 2.43 21.95
CA ALA A 621 22.61 2.15 23.38
C ALA A 621 23.80 1.26 23.76
N LYS A 622 24.46 1.57 24.88
CA LYS A 622 25.71 0.91 25.34
C LYS A 622 25.61 0.28 26.72
N LYS A 623 24.71 0.75 27.59
CA LYS A 623 24.53 0.29 28.97
C LYS A 623 23.08 -0.15 29.20
N THR A 624 22.11 0.71 28.89
CA THR A 624 20.70 0.50 29.25
C THR A 624 19.74 0.88 28.13
N LEU A 625 18.64 0.12 28.05
CA LEU A 625 17.46 0.41 27.26
C LEU A 625 16.23 0.20 28.14
N ARG A 626 15.36 1.21 28.19
CA ARG A 626 14.07 1.13 28.90
C ARG A 626 12.95 1.50 27.93
N LEU A 627 11.99 0.61 27.73
CA LEU A 627 10.92 0.77 26.74
C LEU A 627 9.55 0.70 27.43
N ALA A 628 8.74 1.74 27.25
CA ALA A 628 7.34 1.75 27.64
C ALA A 628 6.49 1.61 26.37
N LEU A 629 5.73 0.51 26.27
CA LEU A 629 5.06 0.07 25.05
C LEU A 629 3.57 -0.17 25.27
N TYR A 630 2.74 0.37 24.37
CA TYR A 630 1.36 -0.08 24.20
C TYR A 630 1.31 -1.30 23.26
N GLU A 631 1.68 -1.10 21.99
CA GLU A 631 1.70 -2.13 20.95
C GLU A 631 3.12 -2.37 20.43
N PHE A 632 3.48 -3.64 20.19
CA PHE A 632 4.79 -4.04 19.66
C PHE A 632 4.66 -5.10 18.56
N THR A 633 4.99 -4.73 17.31
CA THR A 633 4.96 -5.62 16.13
C THR A 633 6.09 -5.39 15.11
N LEU A 634 7.08 -4.54 15.41
CA LEU A 634 8.23 -4.27 14.52
C LEU A 634 9.35 -5.32 14.69
N ASP A 635 9.51 -6.17 13.68
CA ASP A 635 10.56 -7.21 13.64
C ASP A 635 11.98 -6.63 13.70
N SER A 636 12.25 -5.53 13.00
CA SER A 636 13.57 -4.88 12.95
C SER A 636 14.04 -4.37 14.33
N VAL A 637 13.10 -3.90 15.15
CA VAL A 637 13.37 -3.42 16.51
C VAL A 637 13.57 -4.60 17.46
N LEU A 638 12.83 -5.71 17.29
CA LEU A 638 13.10 -6.95 18.03
C LEU A 638 14.50 -7.49 17.72
N ASP A 639 14.92 -7.51 16.45
CA ASP A 639 16.27 -7.97 16.07
C ASP A 639 17.39 -7.06 16.58
N GLU A 640 17.17 -5.73 16.62
CA GLU A 640 18.14 -4.83 17.24
C GLU A 640 18.12 -4.92 18.78
N LEU A 641 16.99 -5.28 19.41
CA LEU A 641 16.93 -5.60 20.85
C LEU A 641 17.68 -6.91 21.16
N ARG A 642 17.54 -7.96 20.33
CA ARG A 642 18.37 -9.18 20.39
C ARG A 642 19.85 -8.85 20.24
N ALA A 643 20.21 -8.00 19.28
CA ALA A 643 21.58 -7.53 19.09
C ALA A 643 22.09 -6.72 20.29
N ALA A 644 21.28 -5.84 20.87
CA ALA A 644 21.62 -5.07 22.07
C ALA A 644 21.81 -5.99 23.31
N LYS A 645 20.96 -6.99 23.50
CA LYS A 645 21.13 -8.02 24.55
C LYS A 645 22.46 -8.76 24.37
N LYS A 646 22.81 -9.14 23.13
CA LYS A 646 24.11 -9.75 22.79
C LYS A 646 25.32 -8.81 22.97
N ARG A 647 25.13 -7.49 22.88
CA ARG A 647 26.14 -6.48 23.25
C ARG A 647 26.30 -6.28 24.77
N GLY A 648 25.45 -6.90 25.59
CA GLY A 648 25.44 -6.73 27.05
C GLY A 648 24.64 -5.51 27.54
N VAL A 649 23.81 -4.90 26.68
CA VAL A 649 22.92 -3.80 27.07
C VAL A 649 21.79 -4.35 27.95
N LYS A 650 21.58 -3.76 29.12
CA LYS A 650 20.46 -4.11 30.01
C LYS A 650 19.16 -3.54 29.42
N ILE A 651 18.34 -4.42 28.87
CA ILE A 651 17.03 -4.08 28.30
C ILE A 651 15.95 -4.34 29.34
N GLN A 652 15.06 -3.37 29.56
CA GLN A 652 13.92 -3.46 30.47
C GLN A 652 12.68 -2.92 29.77
N ILE A 653 11.53 -3.60 29.90
CA ILE A 653 10.31 -3.31 29.16
C ILE A 653 9.13 -3.26 30.12
N VAL A 654 8.25 -2.28 29.94
CA VAL A 654 6.91 -2.23 30.55
C VAL A 654 5.90 -2.16 29.42
N ILE A 655 5.05 -3.18 29.30
CA ILE A 655 4.07 -3.32 28.22
C ILE A 655 2.63 -3.35 28.76
N ASP A 656 1.65 -2.93 27.96
CA ASP A 656 0.25 -3.06 28.33
C ASP A 656 -0.19 -4.51 28.54
N GLN A 657 -0.88 -4.73 29.64
CA GLN A 657 -1.33 -6.05 30.06
C GLN A 657 -2.29 -6.73 29.06
N ALA A 658 -3.08 -5.97 28.29
CA ALA A 658 -4.02 -6.51 27.31
C ALA A 658 -3.36 -6.90 25.97
N HIS A 659 -2.13 -6.43 25.71
CA HIS A 659 -1.30 -6.89 24.59
C HIS A 659 -0.51 -8.18 24.91
N VAL A 660 -0.41 -8.56 26.18
CA VAL A 660 0.14 -9.86 26.63
C VAL A 660 -0.97 -10.88 26.90
N TYR A 661 -1.89 -10.59 27.82
CA TYR A 661 -3.07 -11.43 28.09
C TYR A 661 -4.25 -10.97 27.22
N THR A 662 -4.11 -11.15 25.91
CA THR A 662 -5.14 -10.78 24.94
C THR A 662 -6.47 -11.49 25.23
N ARG A 663 -7.59 -10.84 24.87
CA ARG A 663 -8.96 -11.36 25.08
C ARG A 663 -9.85 -11.01 23.89
N GLY A 664 -10.96 -11.74 23.75
CA GLY A 664 -11.92 -11.56 22.66
C GLY A 664 -11.46 -12.16 21.33
N LYS A 665 -12.15 -11.79 20.25
CA LYS A 665 -11.89 -12.28 18.89
C LYS A 665 -11.43 -11.18 17.93
N ASP A 666 -10.70 -11.53 16.88
CA ASP A 666 -10.39 -10.62 15.76
C ASP A 666 -11.54 -10.55 14.73
N HIS A 667 -11.41 -9.74 13.68
CA HIS A 667 -12.35 -9.67 12.55
C HIS A 667 -12.58 -10.99 11.82
N THR A 668 -11.78 -12.03 12.08
CA THR A 668 -11.90 -13.37 11.50
C THR A 668 -12.53 -14.37 12.49
N GLY A 669 -12.93 -13.91 13.68
CA GLY A 669 -13.44 -14.76 14.74
C GLY A 669 -12.39 -15.70 15.34
N ARG A 670 -11.08 -15.51 15.10
CA ARG A 670 -10.02 -16.18 15.88
C ARG A 670 -9.91 -15.54 17.25
N ALA A 671 -9.50 -16.29 18.27
CA ALA A 671 -9.07 -15.69 19.53
C ALA A 671 -7.93 -14.70 19.26
N ARG A 672 -7.99 -13.50 19.85
CA ARG A 672 -6.86 -12.55 19.76
C ARG A 672 -5.68 -13.14 20.53
N MET A 673 -4.51 -13.18 19.91
CA MET A 673 -3.26 -13.71 20.49
C MET A 673 -2.25 -12.56 20.67
N PRO A 674 -1.32 -12.62 21.65
CA PRO A 674 -0.20 -11.69 21.72
C PRO A 674 0.63 -11.77 20.43
N SER A 675 1.27 -10.67 20.03
CA SER A 675 2.07 -10.66 18.79
C SER A 675 3.24 -11.64 18.87
N ALA A 676 3.71 -12.13 17.72
CA ALA A 676 4.87 -13.01 17.67
C ALA A 676 6.13 -12.35 18.27
N GLN A 677 6.21 -11.02 18.21
CA GLN A 677 7.29 -10.23 18.76
C GLN A 677 7.18 -10.09 20.28
N ILE A 678 5.97 -9.97 20.84
CA ILE A 678 5.72 -10.02 22.29
C ILE A 678 6.02 -11.43 22.84
N GLN A 679 5.58 -12.48 22.15
CA GLN A 679 5.92 -13.87 22.50
C GLN A 679 7.44 -14.10 22.48
N ALA A 680 8.16 -13.57 21.48
CA ALA A 680 9.62 -13.65 21.40
C ALA A 680 10.32 -12.92 22.56
N LEU A 681 9.87 -11.71 22.94
CA LEU A 681 10.43 -11.00 24.09
C LEU A 681 10.30 -11.81 25.40
N ILE A 682 9.19 -12.52 25.58
CA ILE A 682 8.96 -13.36 26.77
C ILE A 682 9.81 -14.64 26.69
N ASN A 683 9.75 -15.36 25.57
CA ASN A 683 10.41 -16.66 25.38
C ASN A 683 11.95 -16.56 25.27
N GLU A 684 12.50 -15.37 25.04
CA GLU A 684 13.95 -15.11 24.94
C GLU A 684 14.50 -14.39 26.20
N ASP A 685 13.83 -14.49 27.35
CA ASP A 685 14.24 -13.95 28.66
C ASP A 685 14.54 -12.42 28.64
N PHE A 686 13.70 -11.59 28.02
CA PHE A 686 13.79 -10.14 28.23
C PHE A 686 13.09 -9.75 29.54
N ASP A 687 13.56 -8.70 30.20
CA ASP A 687 12.96 -8.15 31.43
C ASP A 687 11.66 -7.39 31.10
N VAL A 688 10.58 -8.15 30.87
CA VAL A 688 9.24 -7.66 30.54
C VAL A 688 8.34 -7.67 31.77
N LEU A 689 7.79 -6.52 32.12
CA LEU A 689 6.68 -6.40 33.07
C LEU A 689 5.40 -5.95 32.37
N THR A 690 4.25 -6.43 32.84
CA THR A 690 2.92 -6.03 32.40
C THR A 690 2.34 -4.96 33.32
N LEU A 691 1.78 -3.90 32.75
CA LEU A 691 1.11 -2.84 33.50
C LEU A 691 -0.31 -2.62 32.95
N LYS A 692 -1.25 -2.35 33.84
CA LYS A 692 -2.66 -2.09 33.55
C LYS A 692 -3.11 -0.85 34.31
N GLY A 693 -3.90 0.01 33.68
CA GLY A 693 -4.51 1.17 34.35
C GLY A 693 -5.64 0.80 35.31
N GLU A 694 -6.25 1.83 35.91
CA GLU A 694 -7.44 1.69 36.75
C GLU A 694 -8.67 1.36 35.90
N LYS A 695 -9.64 0.59 36.44
CA LYS A 695 -10.89 0.24 35.74
C LYS A 695 -10.60 -0.36 34.34
N SER A 696 -10.93 0.39 33.28
CA SER A 696 -10.73 0.11 31.85
C SER A 696 -9.47 0.76 31.24
N GLY A 697 -8.72 1.55 32.01
CA GLY A 697 -7.46 2.18 31.62
C GLY A 697 -6.32 1.20 31.35
N ILE A 698 -5.32 1.69 30.62
CA ILE A 698 -4.25 0.92 29.97
C ILE A 698 -2.87 1.57 30.18
N GLN A 699 -1.81 0.81 29.98
CA GLN A 699 -0.47 1.37 29.73
C GLN A 699 -0.47 1.87 28.28
N HIS A 700 -0.58 3.18 28.05
CA HIS A 700 -0.63 3.76 26.70
C HIS A 700 0.61 4.60 26.36
N ASN A 701 1.64 4.59 27.20
CA ASN A 701 2.93 5.20 26.92
C ASN A 701 3.65 4.54 25.73
N LYS A 702 4.40 5.38 25.03
CA LYS A 702 5.13 5.05 23.79
C LYS A 702 6.45 5.80 23.80
N TYR A 703 7.41 5.28 24.58
CA TYR A 703 8.71 5.91 24.72
C TYR A 703 9.86 4.92 24.85
N VAL A 704 11.03 5.34 24.38
CA VAL A 704 12.30 4.58 24.47
C VAL A 704 13.34 5.48 25.11
N LEU A 705 13.98 4.98 26.16
CA LEU A 705 15.13 5.58 26.83
C LEU A 705 16.37 4.75 26.54
N ALA A 706 17.44 5.38 26.08
CA ALA A 706 18.76 4.77 25.92
C ALA A 706 19.78 5.49 26.80
N ASP A 707 20.51 4.73 27.64
CA ASP A 707 21.58 5.22 28.52
C ASP A 707 21.20 6.45 29.39
N ALA A 708 19.94 6.48 29.84
CA ALA A 708 19.33 7.64 30.51
C ALA A 708 20.02 8.04 31.82
N GLU A 709 20.70 7.11 32.50
CA GLU A 709 21.49 7.37 33.71
C GLU A 709 22.58 8.44 33.53
N ASP A 710 23.18 8.55 32.33
CA ASP A 710 24.21 9.56 32.02
C ASP A 710 23.61 10.87 31.43
N GLY A 711 22.28 10.93 31.34
CA GLY A 711 21.51 11.93 30.61
C GLY A 711 21.04 11.47 29.23
N GLY A 712 21.59 10.37 28.70
CA GLY A 712 21.07 9.54 27.59
C GLY A 712 20.36 10.20 26.41
N LEU A 713 19.41 9.45 25.85
CA LEU A 713 18.46 9.83 24.81
C LEU A 713 17.06 9.37 25.21
N VAL A 714 16.05 10.20 25.03
CA VAL A 714 14.63 9.81 25.06
C VAL A 714 13.99 10.02 23.69
N MET A 715 13.21 9.03 23.25
CA MET A 715 12.24 9.11 22.17
C MET A 715 10.83 9.05 22.77
N PHE A 716 9.91 9.94 22.38
CA PHE A 716 8.51 9.93 22.82
C PHE A 716 7.57 10.45 21.72
N GLY A 717 6.27 10.13 21.80
CA GLY A 717 5.26 10.65 20.87
C GLY A 717 3.99 9.79 20.78
N SER A 718 3.30 9.87 19.64
CA SER A 718 2.07 9.11 19.36
C SER A 718 2.31 7.71 18.80
N TYR A 719 3.50 7.49 18.21
CA TYR A 719 3.91 6.32 17.44
C TYR A 719 4.03 5.04 18.28
N ASN A 720 3.24 4.01 17.96
CA ASN A 720 3.48 2.65 18.48
C ASN A 720 4.75 2.07 17.83
N LEU A 721 5.46 1.16 18.51
CA LEU A 721 6.50 0.35 17.88
C LEU A 721 5.85 -0.82 17.11
N ALA A 722 4.95 -0.46 16.19
CA ALA A 722 4.08 -1.36 15.45
C ALA A 722 4.08 -1.05 13.95
N ARG A 723 3.91 -2.10 13.14
CA ARG A 723 3.93 -2.03 11.67
C ARG A 723 2.86 -1.09 11.11
N THR A 724 1.68 -1.04 11.72
CA THR A 724 0.59 -0.09 11.41
C THR A 724 0.98 1.38 11.64
N ALA A 725 1.69 1.67 12.74
CA ALA A 725 2.17 3.02 13.00
C ALA A 725 3.21 3.50 11.97
N GLU A 726 4.01 2.61 11.41
CA GLU A 726 4.93 2.93 10.30
C GLU A 726 4.19 2.99 8.94
N ASP A 727 3.37 2.00 8.61
CA ASP A 727 2.84 1.86 7.25
C ASP A 727 1.48 2.54 7.00
N ASP A 728 0.60 2.73 8.01
CA ASP A 728 -0.77 3.25 7.81
C ASP A 728 -1.39 4.14 8.91
N HIS A 729 -0.58 4.84 9.72
CA HIS A 729 -1.03 5.95 10.58
C HIS A 729 -0.33 7.29 10.27
N TYR A 730 -1.01 8.42 10.50
CA TYR A 730 -0.31 9.69 10.75
C TYR A 730 0.24 9.71 12.18
N GLU A 731 1.55 9.78 12.35
CA GLU A 731 2.21 9.70 13.66
C GLU A 731 3.21 10.83 13.85
N ASN A 732 3.48 11.19 15.11
CA ASN A 732 4.53 12.14 15.48
C ASN A 732 5.44 11.56 16.57
N VAL A 733 6.74 11.85 16.48
CA VAL A 733 7.73 11.56 17.53
C VAL A 733 8.67 12.73 17.74
N LYS A 734 9.34 12.73 18.89
CA LYS A 734 10.45 13.61 19.23
C LYS A 734 11.61 12.81 19.80
N PHE A 735 12.83 13.30 19.55
CA PHE A 735 14.06 12.80 20.15
C PHE A 735 14.69 13.91 20.99
N SER A 736 15.23 13.58 22.17
CA SER A 736 15.82 14.57 23.08
C SER A 736 16.94 13.99 23.93
N THR A 737 18.02 14.77 24.08
CA THR A 737 19.13 14.54 25.01
C THR A 737 19.15 15.58 26.14
N ASP A 738 18.03 16.28 26.37
CA ASP A 738 17.86 17.18 27.51
C ASP A 738 17.85 16.38 28.82
N LYS A 739 18.92 16.55 29.60
CA LYS A 739 19.16 15.82 30.86
C LYS A 739 18.04 15.97 31.90
N ARG A 740 17.24 17.05 31.83
CA ARG A 740 16.08 17.23 32.71
C ARG A 740 15.00 16.23 32.36
N ARG A 741 14.68 16.15 31.06
CA ARG A 741 13.66 15.26 30.49
C ARG A 741 14.03 13.79 30.59
N THR A 742 15.26 13.42 30.26
CA THR A 742 15.69 12.01 30.34
C THR A 742 15.77 11.51 31.78
N ALA A 743 16.19 12.34 32.74
CA ALA A 743 16.15 11.99 34.16
C ALA A 743 14.72 11.86 34.70
N HIS A 744 13.80 12.72 34.24
CA HIS A 744 12.40 12.70 34.67
C HIS A 744 11.64 11.49 34.09
N TYR A 745 11.81 11.18 32.79
CA TYR A 745 11.31 9.94 32.19
C TYR A 745 11.94 8.68 32.80
N LEU A 746 13.22 8.72 33.20
CA LEU A 746 13.85 7.61 33.93
C LEU A 746 13.16 7.36 35.28
N ALA A 747 12.91 8.43 36.06
CA ALA A 747 12.16 8.34 37.30
C ALA A 747 10.71 7.83 37.10
N TYR A 748 10.04 8.27 36.02
CA TYR A 748 8.70 7.78 35.67
C TYR A 748 8.70 6.31 35.22
N PHE A 749 9.72 5.85 34.49
CA PHE A 749 9.86 4.44 34.12
C PHE A 749 10.09 3.56 35.35
N ASP A 750 10.95 3.98 36.28
CA ASP A 750 11.21 3.25 37.52
C ASP A 750 9.96 3.24 38.43
N TYR A 751 9.17 4.34 38.44
CA TYR A 751 7.82 4.38 39.05
C TYR A 751 6.86 3.40 38.37
N GLN A 752 6.77 3.38 37.04
CA GLN A 752 5.92 2.43 36.29
C GLN A 752 6.31 0.98 36.57
N ARG A 753 7.62 0.67 36.68
CA ARG A 753 8.09 -0.66 37.08
C ARG A 753 7.77 -1.01 38.53
N GLY A 754 7.70 -0.04 39.44
CA GLY A 754 7.22 -0.24 40.81
C GLY A 754 5.73 -0.58 40.91
N LEU A 755 4.95 -0.34 39.84
CA LEU A 755 3.52 -0.63 39.75
C LEU A 755 3.18 -1.80 38.81
N ALA A 756 4.17 -2.34 38.09
CA ALA A 756 3.98 -3.37 37.06
C ALA A 756 4.24 -4.78 37.60
N SER A 757 3.44 -5.75 37.14
CA SER A 757 3.55 -7.15 37.51
C SER A 757 4.43 -7.92 36.53
N ALA A 758 5.13 -8.95 37.01
CA ALA A 758 5.81 -9.92 36.13
C ALA A 758 4.82 -10.59 35.18
N VAL A 759 5.32 -11.14 34.07
CA VAL A 759 4.52 -12.02 33.21
C VAL A 759 4.19 -13.30 33.97
N ASP A 760 2.90 -13.60 34.05
CA ASP A 760 2.33 -14.81 34.66
C ASP A 760 2.34 -15.94 33.60
N PRO A 761 3.13 -17.00 33.78
CA PRO A 761 3.22 -18.07 32.79
C PRO A 761 1.90 -18.84 32.62
N GLN A 762 1.14 -19.07 33.69
CA GLN A 762 -0.12 -19.83 33.61
C GLN A 762 -1.16 -19.05 32.81
N LYS A 763 -1.27 -17.75 33.08
CA LYS A 763 -2.17 -16.81 32.38
C LYS A 763 -1.77 -16.56 30.93
N LEU A 764 -0.49 -16.74 30.60
CA LEU A 764 0.02 -16.73 29.23
C LEU A 764 -0.28 -18.04 28.51
N ASP A 765 -0.05 -19.19 29.15
CA ASP A 765 -0.37 -20.51 28.60
C ASP A 765 -1.88 -20.66 28.36
N GLU A 766 -2.74 -20.22 29.30
CA GLU A 766 -4.19 -20.05 29.11
C GLU A 766 -4.51 -19.11 27.92
N THR A 767 -3.70 -18.07 27.72
CA THR A 767 -3.91 -17.11 26.62
C THR A 767 -3.57 -17.71 25.26
N LEU A 768 -2.59 -18.60 25.19
CA LEU A 768 -2.14 -19.28 23.97
C LEU A 768 -2.98 -20.53 23.65
N SER A 769 -3.31 -21.35 24.65
CA SER A 769 -4.09 -22.61 24.48
C SER A 769 -5.55 -22.40 24.07
N ARG A 770 -6.16 -21.24 24.34
CA ARG A 770 -7.46 -20.85 23.76
C ARG A 770 -7.46 -20.75 22.23
N GLY A 771 -6.28 -20.81 21.58
CA GLY A 771 -6.18 -21.00 20.14
C GLY A 771 -6.58 -22.43 19.70
N ASP A 772 -6.32 -23.43 20.54
CA ASP A 772 -6.39 -24.85 20.19
C ASP A 772 -7.77 -25.47 20.45
N GLU A 773 -8.44 -25.11 21.56
CA GLU A 773 -9.81 -25.57 21.83
C GLU A 773 -10.80 -25.19 20.71
N ALA A 774 -10.54 -24.05 20.04
CA ALA A 774 -11.31 -23.56 18.92
C ALA A 774 -11.16 -24.40 17.62
N ALA A 775 -10.36 -25.47 17.63
CA ALA A 775 -10.25 -26.45 16.55
C ALA A 775 -11.05 -27.76 16.81
N GLY A 776 -11.57 -27.97 18.03
CA GLY A 776 -12.11 -29.27 18.46
C GLY A 776 -13.63 -29.38 18.68
N ALA A 777 -14.37 -28.26 18.69
CA ALA A 777 -15.79 -28.25 19.06
C ALA A 777 -16.73 -27.90 17.89
N GLU A 778 -17.70 -28.79 17.62
CA GLU A 778 -18.87 -28.44 16.81
C GLU A 778 -19.81 -27.47 17.56
N ARG A 779 -20.78 -26.88 16.85
CA ARG A 779 -21.68 -25.85 17.39
C ARG A 779 -22.44 -26.30 18.64
N ALA A 780 -22.20 -25.60 19.74
CA ALA A 780 -23.19 -25.37 20.80
C ALA A 780 -23.43 -23.85 20.88
N ASP A 781 -24.70 -23.46 21.02
CA ASP A 781 -25.08 -22.05 21.07
C ASP A 781 -24.67 -21.42 22.41
N ALA A 782 -24.07 -20.23 22.36
CA ALA A 782 -23.71 -19.43 23.52
C ALA A 782 -24.44 -18.08 23.43
N GLU A 783 -25.60 -18.01 24.09
CA GLU A 783 -26.34 -16.76 24.30
C GLU A 783 -25.56 -15.79 25.21
N ASP A 784 -26.01 -14.55 25.23
CA ASP A 784 -25.60 -13.39 26.02
C ASP A 784 -24.91 -13.69 27.39
N ALA A 785 -23.60 -13.91 27.34
CA ALA A 785 -22.73 -13.81 28.51
C ALA A 785 -22.30 -12.34 28.68
N GLY A 786 -23.04 -11.63 29.53
CA GLY A 786 -22.73 -10.26 29.92
C GLY A 786 -21.40 -10.11 30.67
N ALA A 787 -21.10 -8.91 31.14
CA ALA A 787 -19.86 -8.60 31.84
C ALA A 787 -19.87 -9.10 33.30
N ASP A 788 -19.93 -10.42 33.50
CA ASP A 788 -19.46 -11.04 34.73
C ASP A 788 -17.94 -10.81 34.82
N ALA A 789 -17.57 -9.72 35.49
CA ALA A 789 -16.26 -9.60 36.07
C ALA A 789 -16.07 -10.81 36.99
N ALA A 790 -15.01 -11.59 36.76
CA ALA A 790 -14.52 -12.50 37.78
C ALA A 790 -14.25 -11.65 39.03
N VAL A 791 -15.09 -11.82 40.05
CA VAL A 791 -14.93 -11.12 41.32
C VAL A 791 -13.74 -11.77 42.02
N GLU A 792 -12.54 -11.27 41.71
CA GLU A 792 -11.38 -11.40 42.57
C GLU A 792 -11.77 -10.76 43.91
N THR A 793 -12.24 -11.58 44.85
CA THR A 793 -12.58 -11.19 46.22
C THR A 793 -11.31 -10.99 47.03
N GLU A 794 -10.48 -10.05 46.58
CA GLU A 794 -9.48 -9.39 47.43
C GLU A 794 -10.21 -8.29 48.23
N ASP A 795 -9.87 -8.15 49.51
CA ASP A 795 -10.68 -7.40 50.47
C ASP A 795 -10.83 -5.91 50.10
N ALA A 796 -12.01 -5.55 49.57
CA ALA A 796 -12.34 -4.19 49.17
C ALA A 796 -12.21 -3.16 50.32
N ASP A 797 -12.41 -3.62 51.57
CA ASP A 797 -12.25 -2.82 52.79
C ASP A 797 -10.78 -2.49 53.11
N VAL A 798 -9.81 -3.28 52.61
CA VAL A 798 -8.37 -3.00 52.77
C VAL A 798 -7.90 -2.02 51.70
N GLU A 799 -8.33 -2.20 50.45
CA GLU A 799 -7.89 -1.36 49.33
C GLU A 799 -8.56 0.03 49.32
N ALA A 800 -9.73 0.16 49.95
CA ALA A 800 -10.34 1.47 50.24
C ALA A 800 -9.45 2.38 51.11
N ALA A 801 -8.62 1.80 51.99
CA ALA A 801 -7.76 2.54 52.92
C ALA A 801 -6.44 3.06 52.30
N ARG A 802 -6.18 2.80 51.01
CA ARG A 802 -4.90 3.12 50.34
C ARG A 802 -4.98 4.14 49.21
N ARG A 803 -6.16 4.67 48.92
CA ARG A 803 -6.35 5.61 47.81
C ARG A 803 -5.77 6.99 48.13
N THR A 804 -4.85 7.49 47.30
CA THR A 804 -4.40 8.87 47.38
C THR A 804 -5.37 9.80 46.65
N PRO A 805 -5.75 10.93 47.25
CA PRO A 805 -6.39 12.01 46.51
C PRO A 805 -5.36 12.72 45.61
N ASP A 806 -5.76 13.04 44.38
CA ASP A 806 -5.05 13.97 43.50
C ASP A 806 -5.16 15.42 44.01
N ALA A 807 -4.59 16.37 43.28
CA ALA A 807 -4.60 17.80 43.65
C ALA A 807 -6.02 18.42 43.74
N ASP A 808 -7.03 17.80 43.11
CA ASP A 808 -8.43 18.22 43.14
C ASP A 808 -9.29 17.34 44.09
N GLY A 809 -8.68 16.36 44.78
CA GLY A 809 -9.37 15.45 45.70
C GLY A 809 -9.95 14.19 45.06
N ARG A 810 -9.69 13.90 43.78
CA ARG A 810 -10.15 12.66 43.12
C ARG A 810 -9.28 11.48 43.55
N LEU A 811 -9.91 10.34 43.88
CA LEU A 811 -9.21 9.18 44.44
C LEU A 811 -8.65 8.26 43.35
N SER A 812 -7.33 8.07 43.35
CA SER A 812 -6.62 7.04 42.57
C SER A 812 -6.11 5.94 43.51
N LYS A 813 -5.98 4.71 43.02
CA LYS A 813 -5.29 3.61 43.72
C LYS A 813 -3.78 3.59 43.48
N PHE A 814 -3.28 4.34 42.50
CA PHE A 814 -1.86 4.54 42.27
C PHE A 814 -1.38 5.76 43.06
N PRO A 815 -0.14 5.78 43.58
CA PRO A 815 0.45 7.02 44.10
C PRO A 815 0.67 8.02 42.94
N PRO A 816 0.79 9.33 43.22
CA PRO A 816 1.10 10.31 42.19
C PRO A 816 2.43 10.00 41.46
N PRO A 817 2.55 10.31 40.16
CA PRO A 817 3.80 10.17 39.41
C PRO A 817 4.87 11.13 39.97
N PRO A 818 6.17 10.91 39.64
CA PRO A 818 7.24 11.81 40.02
C PRO A 818 6.97 13.26 39.57
N GLU A 819 7.29 14.23 40.44
CA GLU A 819 7.17 15.66 40.11
C GLU A 819 8.28 16.12 39.17
N ASP A 820 7.94 16.88 38.12
CA ASP A 820 8.93 17.67 37.40
C ASP A 820 9.47 18.80 38.29
N LYS A 821 10.78 18.81 38.51
CA LYS A 821 11.52 19.81 39.31
C LYS A 821 12.34 20.76 38.45
N SER A 822 12.13 20.73 37.13
CA SER A 822 12.72 21.65 36.18
C SER A 822 12.16 23.08 36.29
N THR A 823 12.81 24.03 35.63
CA THR A 823 12.28 25.39 35.48
C THR A 823 11.13 25.39 34.46
N PRO A 824 9.90 25.80 34.83
CA PRO A 824 8.75 25.76 33.93
C PRO A 824 8.92 26.66 32.71
N ILE A 825 8.56 26.15 31.53
CA ILE A 825 8.36 26.94 30.31
C ILE A 825 7.27 27.98 30.58
N THR A 826 7.49 29.22 30.17
CA THR A 826 6.55 30.34 30.41
C THR A 826 6.03 30.91 29.10
N VAL A 827 4.75 30.70 28.81
CA VAL A 827 4.10 31.14 27.57
C VAL A 827 2.91 32.03 27.88
N ASN A 828 2.92 33.23 27.31
CA ASN A 828 1.89 34.26 27.47
C ASN A 828 1.58 34.74 28.91
N GLY A 829 2.28 34.22 29.92
CA GLY A 829 2.06 34.48 31.35
C GLY A 829 1.70 33.22 32.15
N ALA A 830 1.27 32.14 31.47
CA ALA A 830 1.09 30.82 32.07
C ALA A 830 2.42 30.04 32.12
N LYS A 831 2.49 29.07 33.03
CA LYS A 831 3.67 28.22 33.27
C LYS A 831 3.34 26.75 33.01
N PHE A 832 4.31 26.03 32.45
CA PHE A 832 4.17 24.63 32.05
C PHE A 832 5.43 23.83 32.40
N GLN A 833 5.26 22.64 33.00
CA GLN A 833 6.34 21.69 33.27
C GLN A 833 6.83 21.07 31.96
N LEU A 834 8.07 20.58 31.90
CA LEU A 834 8.62 19.97 30.68
C LEU A 834 7.85 18.72 30.27
N ASP A 835 7.48 17.90 31.24
CA ASP A 835 6.73 16.66 31.05
C ASP A 835 5.57 16.56 32.04
N TYR A 836 4.52 15.89 31.61
CA TYR A 836 3.35 15.52 32.40
C TYR A 836 3.05 14.04 32.17
N PHE A 837 2.56 13.36 33.19
CA PHE A 837 2.23 11.94 33.14
C PHE A 837 0.84 11.68 33.71
N SER A 838 0.11 10.70 33.20
CA SER A 838 -1.11 10.21 33.84
C SER A 838 -0.89 8.83 34.50
N PRO A 839 -1.76 8.44 35.46
CA PRO A 839 -2.79 9.26 36.10
C PRO A 839 -2.21 10.36 37.03
N GLN A 840 -3.06 11.28 37.51
CA GLN A 840 -2.78 12.30 38.54
C GLN A 840 -1.78 13.43 38.22
N GLY A 841 -0.94 13.34 37.18
CA GLY A 841 0.03 14.41 36.84
C GLY A 841 -0.53 15.60 36.03
N GLY A 842 -1.86 15.74 35.90
CA GLY A 842 -2.51 16.97 35.42
C GLY A 842 -2.32 17.31 33.94
N ILE A 843 -2.39 16.31 33.04
CA ILE A 843 -2.28 16.52 31.59
C ILE A 843 -3.47 17.34 31.07
N ARG A 844 -4.71 16.98 31.44
CA ARG A 844 -5.91 17.75 31.06
C ARG A 844 -5.80 19.22 31.45
N ASP A 845 -5.28 19.51 32.65
CA ASP A 845 -5.10 20.88 33.11
C ASP A 845 -4.00 21.63 32.35
N ALA A 846 -2.95 20.94 31.90
CA ALA A 846 -1.93 21.53 31.05
C ALA A 846 -2.52 21.99 29.71
N TRP A 847 -3.40 21.18 29.11
CA TRP A 847 -4.14 21.55 27.90
C TRP A 847 -5.09 22.72 28.14
N ILE A 848 -5.89 22.68 29.22
CA ILE A 848 -6.82 23.77 29.57
C ILE A 848 -6.08 25.08 29.86
N ARG A 849 -4.94 25.04 30.58
CA ARG A 849 -4.06 26.21 30.79
C ARG A 849 -3.48 26.73 29.48
N ALA A 850 -3.07 25.85 28.55
CA ALA A 850 -2.53 26.24 27.25
C ALA A 850 -3.59 26.97 26.39
N ILE A 851 -4.81 26.42 26.34
CA ILE A 851 -5.98 27.03 25.67
C ILE A 851 -6.29 28.41 26.28
N GLY A 852 -6.40 28.50 27.62
CA GLY A 852 -6.63 29.77 28.31
C GLY A 852 -5.54 30.82 28.08
N ALA A 853 -4.28 30.40 27.91
CA ALA A 853 -3.13 31.26 27.65
C ALA A 853 -3.03 31.79 26.21
N ALA A 854 -3.78 31.24 25.25
CA ALA A 854 -3.73 31.65 23.83
C ALA A 854 -4.08 33.14 23.62
N LYS A 855 -3.40 33.79 22.66
CA LYS A 855 -3.63 35.21 22.27
C LYS A 855 -3.66 35.43 20.75
N LYS A 856 -3.37 34.40 19.94
CA LYS A 856 -3.41 34.41 18.48
C LYS A 856 -4.04 33.16 17.89
N SER A 857 -3.60 31.97 18.32
CA SER A 857 -4.09 30.73 17.73
C SER A 857 -4.07 29.54 18.68
N VAL A 858 -4.94 28.57 18.40
CA VAL A 858 -4.90 27.21 18.92
C VAL A 858 -5.07 26.26 17.73
N GLU A 859 -4.09 25.40 17.51
CA GLU A 859 -4.10 24.35 16.48
C GLU A 859 -4.00 22.99 17.17
N LEU A 860 -5.01 22.13 17.01
CA LEU A 860 -5.12 20.87 17.76
C LEU A 860 -5.32 19.70 16.81
N ALA A 861 -4.42 18.70 16.84
CA ALA A 861 -4.56 17.44 16.12
C ALA A 861 -4.71 16.30 17.13
N MET A 862 -5.77 15.51 17.00
CA MET A 862 -6.12 14.51 18.01
C MET A 862 -6.81 13.28 17.43
N PHE A 863 -6.25 12.12 17.74
CA PHE A 863 -6.88 10.83 17.50
C PHE A 863 -8.22 10.70 18.24
N SER A 864 -8.20 10.58 19.57
CA SER A 864 -9.42 10.31 20.35
C SER A 864 -9.78 11.50 21.25
N PHE A 865 -10.94 12.12 21.00
CA PHE A 865 -11.42 13.31 21.70
C PHE A 865 -12.76 13.03 22.39
N TYR A 866 -12.72 12.90 23.71
CA TYR A 866 -13.89 12.62 24.57
C TYR A 866 -13.99 13.54 25.81
N SER A 867 -12.94 14.29 26.18
CA SER A 867 -12.98 15.11 27.41
C SER A 867 -13.82 16.37 27.22
N ARG A 868 -14.88 16.50 28.03
CA ARG A 868 -15.81 17.62 27.97
C ARG A 868 -15.16 18.92 28.47
N GLU A 869 -14.29 18.86 29.47
CA GLU A 869 -13.63 20.04 30.04
C GLU A 869 -12.70 20.72 29.03
N ILE A 870 -11.96 19.95 28.22
CA ILE A 870 -11.13 20.50 27.13
C ILE A 870 -12.02 21.15 26.05
N ALA A 871 -13.16 20.53 25.71
CA ALA A 871 -14.12 21.11 24.76
C ALA A 871 -14.73 22.42 25.28
N ASP A 872 -15.16 22.46 26.54
CA ASP A 872 -15.73 23.67 27.15
C ASP A 872 -14.68 24.78 27.35
N ALA A 873 -13.40 24.43 27.57
CA ALA A 873 -12.29 25.39 27.57
C ALA A 873 -12.07 26.04 26.19
N LEU A 874 -12.10 25.25 25.10
CA LEU A 874 -12.07 25.76 23.73
C LEU A 874 -13.28 26.67 23.45
N VAL A 875 -14.48 26.27 23.90
CA VAL A 875 -15.73 27.05 23.76
C VAL A 875 -15.66 28.36 24.55
N ALA A 876 -15.07 28.35 25.76
CA ALA A 876 -14.85 29.55 26.56
C ALA A 876 -13.88 30.52 25.86
N LEU A 877 -12.73 30.03 25.37
CA LEU A 877 -11.77 30.83 24.60
C LEU A 877 -12.42 31.49 23.37
N LYS A 878 -13.27 30.75 22.65
CA LYS A 878 -14.00 31.26 21.47
C LYS A 878 -15.06 32.32 21.82
N LYS A 879 -15.66 32.24 23.01
CA LYS A 879 -16.72 33.15 23.48
C LYS A 879 -16.20 34.38 24.23
N ASP A 880 -14.96 34.35 24.74
CA ASP A 880 -14.36 35.47 25.47
C ASP A 880 -14.22 36.72 24.60
N ALA A 881 -14.90 37.80 25.01
CA ALA A 881 -14.90 39.07 24.31
C ALA A 881 -13.51 39.75 24.26
N ALA A 882 -12.61 39.44 25.21
CA ALA A 882 -11.23 39.92 25.23
C ALA A 882 -10.27 39.07 24.37
N LYS A 883 -10.72 37.90 23.88
CA LYS A 883 -9.97 37.00 22.98
C LYS A 883 -10.52 36.99 21.55
N LYS A 884 -11.43 37.92 21.20
CA LYS A 884 -11.93 38.11 19.83
C LYS A 884 -10.77 38.30 18.85
N GLY A 885 -10.58 37.31 17.97
CA GLY A 885 -9.47 37.27 17.02
C GLY A 885 -8.52 36.08 17.21
N VAL A 886 -8.66 35.29 18.27
CA VAL A 886 -7.94 34.00 18.38
C VAL A 886 -8.54 32.99 17.40
N THR A 887 -7.73 32.50 16.47
CA THR A 887 -8.08 31.42 15.54
C THR A 887 -8.04 30.08 16.28
N ILE A 888 -9.04 29.21 16.07
CA ILE A 888 -9.05 27.86 16.66
C ILE A 888 -9.37 26.84 15.58
N ARG A 889 -8.41 25.95 15.30
CA ARG A 889 -8.48 24.93 14.24
C ARG A 889 -8.28 23.54 14.81
N LEU A 890 -9.21 22.64 14.54
CA LEU A 890 -9.22 21.27 15.05
C LEU A 890 -9.09 20.27 13.89
N VAL A 891 -8.09 19.38 13.93
CA VAL A 891 -8.06 18.15 13.13
C VAL A 891 -8.36 16.97 14.05
N LEU A 892 -9.32 16.13 13.67
CA LEU A 892 -9.72 14.96 14.44
C LEU A 892 -9.68 13.70 13.55
N ASP A 893 -9.38 12.55 14.13
CA ASP A 893 -9.56 11.27 13.46
C ASP A 893 -11.04 11.04 13.11
N ALA A 894 -11.34 10.73 11.84
CA ALA A 894 -12.73 10.66 11.39
C ALA A 894 -13.51 9.46 11.99
N GLY A 895 -12.82 8.36 12.29
CA GLY A 895 -13.41 7.19 12.93
C GLY A 895 -13.76 7.49 14.38
N GLN A 896 -12.77 7.94 15.15
CA GLN A 896 -12.97 8.33 16.56
C GLN A 896 -13.99 9.47 16.71
N ALA A 897 -13.94 10.49 15.85
CA ALA A 897 -14.87 11.61 15.88
C ALA A 897 -16.32 11.25 15.49
N SER A 898 -16.55 10.05 14.93
CA SER A 898 -17.89 9.49 14.70
C SER A 898 -18.45 8.74 15.92
N LEU A 899 -17.55 8.13 16.72
CA LEU A 899 -17.88 7.36 17.92
C LEU A 899 -18.05 8.26 19.16
N ALA A 900 -17.16 9.24 19.32
CA ALA A 900 -17.25 10.25 20.37
C ALA A 900 -18.43 11.20 20.14
N LYS A 901 -19.27 11.40 21.16
CA LYS A 901 -20.49 12.21 21.08
C LYS A 901 -20.60 13.16 22.26
N PHE A 902 -20.91 14.43 21.99
CA PHE A 902 -21.35 15.41 22.98
C PHE A 902 -22.79 15.80 22.67
N ASP A 903 -23.63 15.85 23.69
CA ASP A 903 -25.06 16.19 23.57
C ASP A 903 -25.76 15.35 22.49
N GLY A 904 -25.43 14.05 22.43
CA GLY A 904 -25.89 13.07 21.41
C GLY A 904 -25.24 13.20 20.02
N THR A 905 -24.51 14.29 19.74
CA THR A 905 -23.97 14.64 18.43
C THR A 905 -22.49 14.22 18.29
N PRO A 906 -22.06 13.59 17.18
CA PRO A 906 -20.65 13.26 16.94
C PRO A 906 -19.72 14.47 17.09
N VAL A 907 -18.61 14.32 17.82
CA VAL A 907 -17.82 15.46 18.36
C VAL A 907 -17.33 16.43 17.29
N GLY A 908 -16.93 15.94 16.10
CA GLY A 908 -16.53 16.81 14.99
C GLY A 908 -17.68 17.69 14.47
N LYS A 909 -18.91 17.15 14.43
CA LYS A 909 -20.12 17.91 14.08
C LYS A 909 -20.55 18.84 15.20
N TRP A 910 -20.37 18.45 16.46
CA TRP A 910 -20.65 19.29 17.63
C TRP A 910 -19.76 20.54 17.65
N PHE A 911 -18.44 20.40 17.47
CA PHE A 911 -17.53 21.54 17.37
C PHE A 911 -17.87 22.44 16.17
N ALA A 912 -18.16 21.88 15.00
CA ALA A 912 -18.55 22.67 13.83
C ALA A 912 -19.89 23.42 14.06
N ALA A 913 -20.85 22.84 14.79
CA ALA A 913 -22.09 23.50 15.19
C ALA A 913 -21.86 24.63 16.23
N GLN A 914 -20.84 24.53 17.08
CA GLN A 914 -20.33 25.63 17.92
C GLN A 914 -19.49 26.65 17.10
N GLY A 915 -19.42 26.51 15.77
CA GLY A 915 -18.77 27.43 14.84
C GLY A 915 -17.25 27.34 14.78
N PHE A 916 -16.65 26.23 15.20
CA PHE A 916 -15.21 25.99 15.07
C PHE A 916 -14.82 25.60 13.64
N ASP A 917 -13.60 25.95 13.24
CA ASP A 917 -13.00 25.43 12.02
C ASP A 917 -12.50 24.00 12.32
N VAL A 918 -13.21 22.99 11.82
CA VAL A 918 -12.95 21.57 12.08
C VAL A 918 -12.67 20.82 10.78
N ARG A 919 -11.69 19.91 10.83
CA ARG A 919 -11.38 18.96 9.77
C ARG A 919 -11.33 17.53 10.31
N LEU A 920 -11.83 16.58 9.52
CA LEU A 920 -11.75 15.16 9.79
C LEU A 920 -10.75 14.48 8.86
N ASN A 921 -9.91 13.58 9.41
CA ASN A 921 -8.90 12.82 8.68
C ASN A 921 -8.99 11.33 9.08
N ALA A 922 -9.32 10.42 8.15
CA ALA A 922 -9.03 8.97 8.20
C ALA A 922 -9.56 8.31 6.90
N GLY A 923 -8.93 7.22 6.45
CA GLY A 923 -9.22 6.60 5.16
C GLY A 923 -8.75 7.45 3.97
N PRO A 924 -8.91 6.97 2.73
CA PRO A 924 -8.27 7.55 1.54
C PRO A 924 -8.54 9.04 1.37
N ASP A 925 -7.68 9.82 0.75
CA ASP A 925 -7.99 11.24 0.48
C ASP A 925 -9.04 11.43 -0.64
N ASP A 926 -9.37 12.69 -0.97
CA ASP A 926 -10.29 13.02 -2.07
C ASP A 926 -9.70 12.71 -3.48
N HIS A 927 -8.48 12.16 -3.56
CA HIS A 927 -7.86 11.61 -4.77
C HIS A 927 -7.77 10.07 -4.76
N GLY A 928 -8.30 9.43 -3.70
CA GLY A 928 -8.34 7.98 -3.58
C GLY A 928 -7.00 7.33 -3.21
N ASP A 929 -6.03 8.09 -2.71
CA ASP A 929 -4.81 7.52 -2.13
C ASP A 929 -5.18 6.86 -0.79
N PRO A 930 -5.08 5.53 -0.62
CA PRO A 930 -5.49 4.80 0.58
C PRO A 930 -4.59 5.01 1.81
N MET A 931 -3.66 5.96 1.76
CA MET A 931 -2.82 6.33 2.88
C MET A 931 -3.63 6.76 4.13
N PHE A 932 -3.33 6.06 5.22
CA PHE A 932 -3.74 6.25 6.61
C PHE A 932 -5.15 5.81 7.01
N GLN A 933 -5.20 4.67 7.71
CA GLN A 933 -6.41 4.23 8.41
C GLN A 933 -6.76 5.16 9.59
N LYS A 934 -5.78 5.85 10.17
CA LYS A 934 -5.96 6.70 11.37
C LYS A 934 -5.16 8.00 11.33
N GLN A 935 -5.75 9.09 11.80
CA GLN A 935 -5.01 10.29 12.22
C GLN A 935 -4.58 10.10 13.69
N HIS A 936 -3.49 9.36 13.89
CA HIS A 936 -3.11 8.90 15.23
C HIS A 936 -2.26 9.91 16.02
N SER A 937 -1.84 11.02 15.42
CA SER A 937 -1.02 12.08 16.02
C SER A 937 -1.78 12.84 17.11
N LYS A 938 -1.07 13.27 18.17
CA LYS A 938 -1.68 13.82 19.40
C LYS A 938 -0.89 15.04 19.87
N PHE A 939 -1.39 16.23 19.54
CA PHE A 939 -0.75 17.49 19.95
C PHE A 939 -1.69 18.69 19.95
N ILE A 940 -1.31 19.71 20.73
CA ILE A 940 -1.88 21.05 20.68
C ILE A 940 -0.75 22.09 20.59
N LEU A 941 -0.90 23.01 19.63
CA LEU A 941 -0.06 24.17 19.41
C LEU A 941 -0.78 25.43 19.88
N VAL A 942 -0.05 26.37 20.48
CA VAL A 942 -0.59 27.68 20.91
C VAL A 942 0.27 28.82 20.37
N ASP A 943 -0.38 29.79 19.74
CA ASP A 943 0.18 31.02 19.16
C ASP A 943 1.35 30.84 18.16
N GLY A 944 1.59 29.62 17.68
CA GLY A 944 2.82 29.25 16.95
C GLY A 944 4.09 29.40 17.80
N LYS A 945 3.98 29.21 19.13
CA LYS A 945 5.02 29.46 20.13
C LYS A 945 5.15 28.40 21.23
N PHE A 946 4.25 27.45 21.27
CA PHE A 946 4.21 26.41 22.29
C PHE A 946 3.56 25.16 21.72
N LEU A 947 4.03 24.00 22.18
CA LEU A 947 3.57 22.69 21.78
C LEU A 947 3.44 21.81 23.05
N LEU A 948 2.31 21.13 23.17
CA LEU A 948 2.13 19.93 24.00
C LEU A 948 1.92 18.74 23.05
N THR A 949 2.61 17.63 23.29
CA THR A 949 2.46 16.38 22.53
C THR A 949 2.95 15.17 23.32
N GLY A 950 2.39 13.99 23.04
CA GLY A 950 2.84 12.73 23.64
C GLY A 950 1.95 11.57 23.22
N SER A 951 1.68 10.67 24.16
CA SER A 951 0.76 9.55 23.93
C SER A 951 -0.71 9.89 24.26
N PHE A 952 -0.94 10.96 25.03
CA PHE A 952 -2.22 11.37 25.61
C PHE A 952 -3.35 11.56 24.59
N ASN A 953 -4.42 10.76 24.73
CA ASN A 953 -5.71 11.05 24.11
C ASN A 953 -6.49 12.08 24.94
N ALA A 954 -7.19 13.03 24.30
CA ALA A 954 -8.02 14.04 24.98
C ALA A 954 -9.31 13.43 25.58
N SER A 955 -9.18 12.63 26.64
CA SER A 955 -10.27 11.88 27.29
C SER A 955 -10.03 11.71 28.78
N ASP A 956 -11.09 11.67 29.58
CA ASP A 956 -10.95 11.57 31.04
C ASP A 956 -10.48 10.16 31.48
N ASN A 957 -10.66 9.13 30.63
CA ASN A 957 -10.04 7.82 30.83
C ASN A 957 -8.51 7.87 30.66
N ALA A 958 -8.00 8.65 29.70
CA ALA A 958 -6.56 8.83 29.49
C ALA A 958 -5.89 9.65 30.61
N ASP A 959 -6.61 10.63 31.16
CA ASP A 959 -6.14 11.51 32.25
C ASP A 959 -6.22 10.85 33.64
N MET A 960 -7.31 10.11 33.92
CA MET A 960 -7.58 9.57 35.27
C MET A 960 -7.25 8.08 35.45
N ASN A 961 -7.30 7.25 34.41
CA ASN A 961 -7.26 5.79 34.54
C ASN A 961 -6.05 5.13 33.83
N SER A 962 -5.63 5.65 32.67
CA SER A 962 -4.49 5.13 31.89
C SER A 962 -3.16 5.77 32.29
N PHE A 963 -2.06 5.15 31.86
CA PHE A 963 -0.72 5.75 31.90
C PHE A 963 -0.36 6.35 30.55
N GLU A 964 -0.31 7.68 30.46
CA GLU A 964 0.09 8.48 29.28
C GLU A 964 1.29 9.38 29.61
N ASN A 965 1.90 9.97 28.57
CA ASN A 965 2.77 11.15 28.69
C ASN A 965 2.29 12.30 27.82
N ASP A 966 2.64 13.53 28.23
CA ASP A 966 2.60 14.74 27.42
C ASP A 966 3.81 15.65 27.74
N ASN A 967 4.22 16.49 26.79
CA ASN A 967 5.55 17.10 26.73
C ASN A 967 5.48 18.55 26.24
N SER A 968 5.78 19.50 27.13
CA SER A 968 5.91 20.92 26.78
C SER A 968 7.17 21.20 25.97
N VAL A 969 7.02 21.99 24.91
CA VAL A 969 8.11 22.42 24.01
C VAL A 969 7.90 23.88 23.61
N ASP A 970 8.94 24.70 23.79
CA ASP A 970 9.03 26.11 23.36
C ASP A 970 10.12 26.37 22.31
N ASP A 971 10.83 25.33 21.85
CA ASP A 971 11.86 25.43 20.81
C ASP A 971 11.25 25.84 19.44
N PRO A 972 11.66 26.97 18.85
CA PRO A 972 11.03 27.49 17.63
C PRO A 972 11.17 26.61 16.39
N VAL A 973 12.20 25.77 16.30
CA VAL A 973 12.41 24.87 15.15
C VAL A 973 11.47 23.68 15.25
N ASP A 974 11.37 23.08 16.44
CA ASP A 974 10.43 22.00 16.72
C ASP A 974 8.98 22.45 16.54
N ILE A 975 8.64 23.67 17.00
CA ILE A 975 7.32 24.26 16.80
C ILE A 975 7.05 24.49 15.30
N ALA A 976 8.00 25.02 14.54
CA ALA A 976 7.83 25.21 13.10
C ALA A 976 7.56 23.88 12.36
N GLY A 977 8.23 22.80 12.76
CA GLY A 977 7.96 21.44 12.28
C GLY A 977 6.54 20.97 12.57
N TYR A 978 6.05 21.12 13.80
CA TYR A 978 4.69 20.73 14.17
C TYR A 978 3.61 21.64 13.54
N VAL A 979 3.88 22.95 13.35
CA VAL A 979 2.99 23.85 12.60
C VAL A 979 2.89 23.42 11.13
N TRP A 980 4.02 23.08 10.48
CA TRP A 980 4.01 22.54 9.13
C TRP A 980 3.22 21.22 9.05
N PHE A 981 3.43 20.30 10.01
CA PHE A 981 2.71 19.03 10.06
C PHE A 981 1.20 19.23 10.28
N PHE A 982 0.81 20.19 11.13
CA PHE A 982 -0.60 20.59 11.28
C PHE A 982 -1.19 21.09 9.96
N GLU A 983 -0.49 21.95 9.21
CA GLU A 983 -0.94 22.40 7.88
C GLU A 983 -1.07 21.23 6.88
N GLN A 984 -0.19 20.23 6.95
CA GLN A 984 -0.31 19.02 6.12
C GLN A 984 -1.54 18.18 6.45
N LEU A 985 -1.87 18.04 7.74
CA LEU A 985 -3.07 17.36 8.20
C LEU A 985 -4.34 18.15 7.82
N TRP A 986 -4.32 19.46 8.09
CA TRP A 986 -5.41 20.41 7.84
C TRP A 986 -5.85 20.47 6.38
N ARG A 987 -4.89 20.46 5.44
CA ARG A 987 -5.15 20.52 3.99
C ARG A 987 -5.74 19.23 3.42
N ARG A 988 -5.57 18.09 4.09
CA ARG A 988 -6.07 16.77 3.67
C ARG A 988 -7.42 16.40 4.28
N GLY A 989 -7.83 17.05 5.36
CA GLY A 989 -9.08 16.77 6.03
C GLY A 989 -10.31 17.42 5.38
N TRP A 990 -11.48 16.84 5.56
CA TRP A 990 -12.75 17.36 5.05
C TRP A 990 -13.62 17.98 6.17
N ASP A 991 -14.65 18.73 5.78
CA ASP A 991 -15.57 19.42 6.69
C ASP A 991 -16.62 18.44 7.26
N PRO A 992 -16.77 18.32 8.61
CA PRO A 992 -17.67 17.35 9.23
C PRO A 992 -19.16 17.59 8.95
N LEU A 993 -19.57 18.81 8.58
CA LEU A 993 -20.96 19.15 8.24
C LEU A 993 -21.26 18.94 6.76
N LYS A 994 -20.27 19.14 5.87
CA LYS A 994 -20.41 18.92 4.42
C LYS A 994 -20.16 17.46 4.01
N GLY A 995 -19.42 16.70 4.82
CA GLY A 995 -18.87 15.41 4.42
C GLY A 995 -17.65 15.58 3.49
N ARG A 996 -17.23 14.49 2.85
CA ARG A 996 -16.23 14.52 1.78
C ARG A 996 -16.86 15.10 0.51
N SER A 997 -16.12 15.91 -0.23
CA SER A 997 -16.67 16.64 -1.38
C SER A 997 -16.68 15.75 -2.62
N SER A 998 -17.84 15.19 -3.00
CA SER A 998 -18.00 14.39 -4.22
C SER A 998 -18.03 15.24 -5.51
N SER A 999 -17.26 16.33 -5.56
CA SER A 999 -17.41 17.43 -6.52
C SER A 999 -16.75 17.20 -7.88
N GLY A 1000 -17.11 16.11 -8.54
CA GLY A 1000 -17.27 16.12 -10.00
C GLY A 1000 -18.61 16.77 -10.38
N PRO A 1001 -18.80 17.24 -11.62
CA PRO A 1001 -20.09 17.76 -12.06
C PRO A 1001 -21.15 16.64 -12.09
N ALA A 1002 -22.38 16.98 -11.73
CA ALA A 1002 -23.48 16.02 -11.76
C ALA A 1002 -23.75 15.51 -13.19
N ARG A 1003 -23.82 14.18 -13.33
CA ARG A 1003 -24.15 13.50 -14.59
C ARG A 1003 -25.49 14.03 -15.14
N PRO A 1004 -25.57 14.47 -16.42
CA PRO A 1004 -26.84 14.87 -17.01
C PRO A 1004 -27.88 13.73 -16.90
N ALA A 1005 -29.14 14.08 -16.65
CA ALA A 1005 -30.22 13.10 -16.63
C ALA A 1005 -30.31 12.39 -18.00
N PRO A 1006 -30.57 11.07 -18.05
CA PRO A 1006 -30.68 10.35 -19.31
C PRO A 1006 -31.85 10.91 -20.14
N MET A 1007 -31.56 11.31 -21.38
CA MET A 1007 -32.58 11.73 -22.33
C MET A 1007 -33.53 10.56 -22.64
N PRO A 1008 -34.85 10.75 -22.60
CA PRO A 1008 -35.80 9.66 -22.81
C PRO A 1008 -35.90 9.28 -24.30
N GLY A 1009 -35.43 8.07 -24.62
CA GLY A 1009 -35.87 7.21 -25.72
C GLY A 1009 -35.95 7.78 -27.15
N ALA A 1010 -34.99 7.38 -27.98
CA ALA A 1010 -35.11 7.28 -29.44
C ALA A 1010 -34.33 6.04 -29.91
#